data_AF-A0AAD2G958-F1
#
_entry.id   AF-A0AAD2G958-F1
#
_cell.length_a   1.000
_cell.length_b   1.000
_cell.length_c   1.000
_cell.angle_alpha   90.00
_cell.angle_beta   90.00
_cell.angle_gamma   90.00
#
_symmetry.space_group_name_H-M   'P 1'
#
loop_
_entity.id
_entity.type
_entity.pdbx_description
1 polymer ?
#
loop_
_entity_poly.entity_id
_entity_poly.type
_entity_poly.pdbx_seq_one_letter_code
_entity_poly.pdbx_strand_id
1 'polypeptide(L)'
;MAGSSYHSQSRKSGIILRRCARLGGFCVPALIVLFFLLHSRLIVLLERDFKERQHGGFGDGMAQQEHDQLWKGDSSSNNNNNNNNPGICQKLLQGNEHSTTASMWLKSKHKLLSAVLGVLEKQQSATSAIIPAWMEELWKFLTPWQLQQTIFPQVDPLILQRILEKLQARLLFLQQLEGHYDSTNTTDRNNPEPPPPNKIQVLVFGGSVTEGVGCDAPPPSYLMDDTEKEKSQLKLLSSLSLQDCSWPHRLQQLADAFLPDTIEIHNLAVGGTHSRAAVPILEHGLYPPHVHVNENKNKKNDAAPHDDHDSHEGPPDIILNAYAANDNLPPAFYNTENTTLDNFHKYRVLKRLMEFVAAASGTGTVGGKNNINSCGQSSTNSNSQQQSHQPWIVFLNDYLGNQQESLVGESTVDELVQLLMQTLAPVSYVSPSRLLEPYVWANTSEHVWSGVWKKKSNKNKNLNAADYKVDVHYGLAGHITTALVAAHAFFQWTMEYCQEQVLFDDVEEQDCSSSSHWTTTTPKSLQTLETRMQAHELSSVLQIHLPSKEWMKLNHPDRVYPNITEGAGGVVKSSRLGSSSKTVTHDGCSGSSSGHQNSGACAFAFLAAPLGTHSKKGPLQEYIDGFTVTAENKKEDGVGWLVQNNFRHGGFQNKLGLAAIRTGAQLTLDIPIGNVQQQRHMELTIHYLKSYGPDWANSHLRGTCQVRQQKGASSSSSSGGAKLLQVLREQNFDLEGFHDQQVSISYTHVVPDIIIDKGIETVIQLKLELIGGSNFKINAMMLC
;
A
#
# COMPACT_ATOMS: atom_id res chain seq x y z
N MET A 1 40.28 -43.97 -28.64
CA MET A 1 40.74 -45.31 -28.19
C MET A 1 40.25 -45.50 -26.75
N ALA A 2 39.51 -46.59 -26.51
CA ALA A 2 39.02 -47.17 -25.24
C ALA A 2 38.30 -46.23 -24.24
N GLY A 3 37.03 -46.40 -23.85
CA GLY A 3 36.14 -47.56 -23.86
C GLY A 3 35.97 -48.12 -22.45
N SER A 4 34.80 -47.94 -21.84
CA SER A 4 34.23 -48.86 -20.83
C SER A 4 32.80 -48.47 -20.46
N SER A 5 31.86 -49.25 -20.97
CA SER A 5 30.44 -49.30 -20.65
C SER A 5 30.18 -50.05 -19.34
N TYR A 6 29.11 -49.70 -18.61
CA TYR A 6 28.39 -50.68 -17.81
C TYR A 6 26.87 -50.51 -17.96
N HIS A 7 26.28 -51.50 -18.65
CA HIS A 7 24.87 -51.84 -18.62
C HIS A 7 24.60 -52.74 -17.40
N SER A 8 23.47 -52.55 -16.72
CA SER A 8 22.73 -53.67 -16.15
C SER A 8 21.25 -53.28 -15.96
N GLN A 9 20.41 -53.95 -16.73
CA GLN A 9 18.95 -53.96 -16.65
C GLN A 9 18.48 -54.99 -15.61
N SER A 10 17.40 -54.62 -14.90
CA SER A 10 16.18 -55.41 -14.67
C SER A 10 16.30 -56.89 -14.27
N ARG A 11 15.78 -57.23 -13.08
CA ARG A 11 14.68 -58.22 -12.95
C ARG A 11 14.08 -58.31 -11.54
N LYS A 12 12.74 -58.30 -11.53
CA LYS A 12 11.80 -59.05 -10.68
C LYS A 12 11.30 -58.43 -9.35
N SER A 13 10.09 -57.91 -9.49
CA SER A 13 8.99 -57.88 -8.53
C SER A 13 8.79 -59.21 -7.78
N GLY A 14 8.40 -59.11 -6.51
CA GLY A 14 7.75 -60.20 -5.79
C GLY A 14 7.93 -60.14 -4.28
N ILE A 15 6.83 -59.80 -3.59
CA ILE A 15 6.51 -60.17 -2.20
C ILE A 15 7.21 -59.34 -1.11
N ILE A 16 6.46 -58.41 -0.50
CA ILE A 16 6.21 -58.32 0.96
C ILE A 16 5.00 -57.41 1.13
N LEU A 17 3.83 -58.04 1.24
CA LEU A 17 2.58 -57.44 1.69
C LEU A 17 2.12 -58.29 2.86
N ARG A 18 2.73 -58.07 4.03
CA ARG A 18 2.38 -58.68 5.33
C ARG A 18 3.25 -58.07 6.43
N ARG A 19 2.85 -56.89 6.94
CA ARG A 19 3.09 -56.39 8.31
C ARG A 19 2.56 -54.96 8.45
N CYS A 20 1.24 -54.82 8.58
CA CYS A 20 0.58 -53.65 9.20
C CYS A 20 -0.79 -54.08 9.75
N ALA A 21 -0.81 -55.17 10.52
CA ALA A 21 -1.97 -55.59 11.28
C ALA A 21 -1.50 -56.02 12.66
N ARG A 22 -1.37 -55.02 13.55
CA ARG A 22 -1.41 -55.10 15.02
C ARG A 22 -0.95 -53.75 15.58
N LEU A 23 -1.92 -52.86 15.82
CA LEU A 23 -2.08 -52.06 17.04
C LEU A 23 -3.22 -51.06 16.83
N GLY A 24 -4.26 -51.17 17.69
CA GLY A 24 -5.17 -50.09 18.05
C GLY A 24 -6.18 -49.63 17.01
N GLY A 25 -7.41 -50.15 17.07
CA GLY A 25 -8.53 -49.59 16.33
C GLY A 25 -9.05 -48.29 16.96
N PHE A 26 -9.45 -47.34 16.11
CA PHE A 26 -10.55 -46.40 16.34
C PHE A 26 -11.07 -45.89 14.97
N CYS A 27 -12.40 -45.92 14.81
CA CYS A 27 -13.24 -45.18 13.86
C CYS A 27 -12.75 -44.90 12.42
N VAL A 28 -12.91 -45.88 11.52
CA VAL A 28 -12.88 -45.69 10.05
C VAL A 28 -14.25 -45.85 9.34
N PRO A 29 -15.27 -46.57 9.86
CA PRO A 29 -16.54 -46.70 9.12
C PRO A 29 -17.35 -45.40 9.00
N ALA A 30 -17.22 -44.47 9.95
CA ALA A 30 -18.01 -43.23 9.97
C ALA A 30 -17.57 -42.22 8.90
N LEU A 31 -16.27 -42.15 8.59
CA LEU A 31 -15.72 -41.21 7.60
C LEU A 31 -16.08 -41.59 6.16
N ILE A 32 -16.14 -42.89 5.85
CA ILE A 32 -16.54 -43.37 4.52
C ILE A 32 -18.03 -43.15 4.29
N VAL A 33 -18.87 -43.35 5.32
CA VAL A 33 -20.30 -43.05 5.25
C VAL A 33 -20.55 -41.53 5.15
N LEU A 34 -19.78 -40.70 5.86
CA LEU A 34 -19.86 -39.24 5.73
C LEU A 34 -19.43 -38.76 4.33
N PHE A 35 -18.39 -39.38 3.75
CA PHE A 35 -17.93 -39.05 2.39
C PHE A 35 -18.97 -39.42 1.33
N PHE A 36 -19.63 -40.57 1.45
CA PHE A 36 -20.71 -40.98 0.54
C PHE A 36 -21.99 -40.16 0.71
N LEU A 37 -22.33 -39.72 1.93
CA LEU A 37 -23.47 -38.86 2.20
C LEU A 37 -23.24 -37.41 1.72
N LEU A 38 -22.00 -36.92 1.80
CA LEU A 38 -21.61 -35.62 1.24
C LEU A 38 -21.61 -35.65 -0.29
N HIS A 39 -21.15 -36.75 -0.91
CA HIS A 39 -21.15 -36.88 -2.38
C HIS A 39 -22.58 -36.99 -2.95
N SER A 40 -23.48 -37.71 -2.27
CA SER A 40 -24.87 -37.88 -2.73
C SER A 40 -25.73 -36.63 -2.51
N ARG A 41 -25.50 -35.84 -1.45
CA ARG A 41 -26.15 -34.52 -1.30
C ARG A 41 -25.60 -33.46 -2.26
N LEU A 42 -24.31 -33.49 -2.59
CA LEU A 42 -23.72 -32.59 -3.58
C LEU A 42 -24.29 -32.84 -4.98
N ILE A 43 -24.50 -34.12 -5.35
CA ILE A 43 -25.12 -34.48 -6.65
C ILE A 43 -26.59 -34.05 -6.71
N VAL A 44 -27.36 -34.21 -5.63
CA VAL A 44 -28.78 -33.77 -5.59
C VAL A 44 -28.92 -32.24 -5.62
N LEU A 45 -27.99 -31.51 -5.01
CA LEU A 45 -27.97 -30.04 -5.08
C LEU A 45 -27.55 -29.55 -6.48
N LEU A 46 -26.58 -30.22 -7.12
CA LEU A 46 -26.18 -29.89 -8.49
C LEU A 46 -27.26 -30.26 -9.53
N GLU A 47 -28.03 -31.34 -9.33
CA GLU A 47 -29.15 -31.70 -10.21
C GLU A 47 -30.35 -30.77 -10.07
N ARG A 48 -30.62 -30.27 -8.86
CA ARG A 48 -31.69 -29.29 -8.61
C ARG A 48 -31.35 -27.93 -9.22
N ASP A 49 -30.11 -27.49 -9.06
CA ASP A 49 -29.61 -26.23 -9.62
C ASP A 49 -29.52 -26.30 -11.16
N PHE A 50 -29.24 -27.48 -11.73
CA PHE A 50 -29.26 -27.69 -13.18
C PHE A 50 -30.68 -27.72 -13.78
N LYS A 51 -31.68 -28.22 -13.04
CA LYS A 51 -33.10 -28.24 -13.47
C LYS A 51 -33.76 -26.87 -13.36
N GLU A 52 -33.41 -26.05 -12.38
CA GLU A 52 -33.88 -24.66 -12.28
C GLU A 52 -33.27 -23.76 -13.37
N ARG A 53 -32.06 -24.08 -13.86
CA ARG A 53 -31.39 -23.35 -14.97
C ARG A 53 -31.91 -23.64 -16.39
N GLN A 54 -32.72 -24.68 -16.61
CA GLN A 54 -33.27 -24.96 -17.95
C GLN A 54 -34.56 -24.20 -18.30
N HIS A 55 -35.14 -23.44 -17.37
CA HIS A 55 -36.47 -22.82 -17.58
C HIS A 55 -36.58 -21.31 -17.33
N GLY A 56 -35.47 -20.58 -17.16
CA GLY A 56 -35.52 -19.11 -17.01
C GLY A 56 -34.36 -18.43 -17.73
N GLY A 57 -34.67 -17.47 -18.60
CA GLY A 57 -33.66 -16.60 -19.21
C GLY A 57 -32.90 -15.82 -18.14
N PHE A 58 -31.57 -15.78 -18.27
CA PHE A 58 -30.68 -15.00 -17.41
C PHE A 58 -31.12 -13.53 -17.41
N GLY A 59 -31.60 -13.05 -16.26
CA GLY A 59 -31.76 -11.64 -15.97
C GLY A 59 -31.08 -11.32 -14.66
N ASP A 60 -30.18 -10.35 -14.66
CA ASP A 60 -29.44 -9.83 -13.50
C ASP A 60 -30.33 -9.34 -12.32
N GLY A 61 -31.65 -9.34 -12.50
CA GLY A 61 -32.61 -8.86 -11.50
C GLY A 61 -32.67 -9.65 -10.20
N MET A 62 -32.45 -10.98 -10.20
CA MET A 62 -32.58 -11.78 -8.97
C MET A 62 -31.45 -11.52 -7.96
N ALA A 63 -30.20 -11.45 -8.43
CA ALA A 63 -29.05 -11.19 -7.56
C ALA A 63 -29.06 -9.75 -7.01
N GLN A 64 -29.54 -8.80 -7.82
CA GLN A 64 -29.75 -7.42 -7.37
C GLN A 64 -30.87 -7.34 -6.33
N GLN A 65 -31.96 -8.10 -6.50
CA GLN A 65 -33.10 -8.11 -5.57
C GLN A 65 -32.73 -8.69 -4.19
N GLU A 66 -31.95 -9.75 -4.11
CA GLU A 66 -31.48 -10.29 -2.82
C GLU A 66 -30.50 -9.33 -2.11
N HIS A 67 -29.62 -8.65 -2.85
CA HIS A 67 -28.72 -7.64 -2.27
C HIS A 67 -29.47 -6.41 -1.78
N ASP A 68 -30.43 -5.93 -2.57
CA ASP A 68 -31.34 -4.86 -2.18
C ASP A 68 -32.14 -5.25 -0.93
N GLN A 69 -32.60 -6.50 -0.80
CA GLN A 69 -33.29 -6.99 0.40
C GLN A 69 -32.39 -7.02 1.64
N LEU A 70 -31.13 -7.44 1.51
CA LEU A 70 -30.19 -7.49 2.64
C LEU A 70 -29.93 -6.11 3.25
N TRP A 71 -29.89 -5.05 2.41
CA TRP A 71 -29.55 -3.70 2.86
C TRP A 71 -30.75 -2.77 3.06
N LYS A 72 -31.82 -2.90 2.28
CA LYS A 72 -32.99 -2.02 2.33
C LYS A 72 -33.99 -2.39 3.43
N GLY A 73 -33.95 -3.63 3.94
CA GLY A 73 -34.89 -4.12 4.96
C GLY A 73 -36.34 -4.14 4.47
N ASP A 74 -37.16 -5.04 4.99
CA ASP A 74 -38.59 -5.05 4.68
C ASP A 74 -39.27 -3.81 5.27
N SER A 75 -39.45 -2.77 4.45
CA SER A 75 -40.08 -1.51 4.84
C SER A 75 -41.59 -1.66 5.18
N SER A 76 -42.15 -2.87 5.12
CA SER A 76 -43.57 -3.17 5.32
C SER A 76 -43.93 -3.62 6.74
N SER A 77 -42.99 -3.66 7.69
CA SER A 77 -43.31 -4.01 9.10
C SER A 77 -43.83 -2.79 9.88
N ASN A 78 -45.14 -2.74 10.06
CA ASN A 78 -45.91 -1.72 10.80
C ASN A 78 -45.34 -1.33 12.20
N ASN A 79 -44.98 -0.05 12.34
CA ASN A 79 -45.45 0.90 13.37
C ASN A 79 -45.21 0.65 14.89
N ASN A 80 -44.17 -0.07 15.31
CA ASN A 80 -43.71 -0.02 16.71
C ASN A 80 -42.44 0.84 16.85
N ASN A 81 -42.56 1.96 17.57
CA ASN A 81 -41.61 3.07 17.78
C ASN A 81 -40.28 2.73 18.49
N ASN A 82 -39.77 1.51 18.43
CA ASN A 82 -38.43 1.21 18.94
C ASN A 82 -37.39 1.49 17.84
N ASN A 83 -36.78 2.67 17.88
CA ASN A 83 -35.74 3.18 16.96
C ASN A 83 -34.40 2.41 17.01
N ASN A 84 -34.40 1.13 17.33
CA ASN A 84 -33.18 0.33 17.33
C ASN A 84 -32.90 -0.15 15.91
N ASN A 85 -32.30 0.73 15.10
CA ASN A 85 -31.75 0.31 13.81
C ASN A 85 -30.73 -0.81 14.06
N PRO A 86 -30.93 -2.01 13.50
CA PRO A 86 -30.02 -3.13 13.75
C PRO A 86 -28.60 -2.72 13.33
N GLY A 87 -27.64 -2.95 14.22
CA GLY A 87 -26.22 -2.67 13.96
C GLY A 87 -25.74 -3.44 12.72
N ILE A 88 -24.63 -2.99 12.12
CA ILE A 88 -24.11 -3.63 10.90
C ILE A 88 -23.84 -5.14 11.08
N CYS A 89 -23.35 -5.54 12.25
CA CYS A 89 -23.14 -6.95 12.57
C CYS A 89 -24.43 -7.75 12.62
N GLN A 90 -25.49 -7.16 13.16
CA GLN A 90 -26.80 -7.79 13.16
C GLN A 90 -27.32 -7.95 11.72
N LYS A 91 -27.19 -6.93 10.86
CA LYS A 91 -27.58 -7.03 9.44
C LYS A 91 -26.78 -8.10 8.67
N LEU A 92 -25.47 -8.22 8.93
CA LEU A 92 -24.63 -9.23 8.29
C LEU A 92 -24.98 -10.66 8.70
N LEU A 93 -25.49 -10.85 9.92
CA LEU A 93 -25.85 -12.16 10.48
C LEU A 93 -27.35 -12.48 10.37
N GLN A 94 -28.21 -11.48 10.15
CA GLN A 94 -29.64 -11.63 9.98
C GLN A 94 -29.96 -12.46 8.74
N GLY A 95 -30.80 -13.49 8.92
CA GLY A 95 -31.32 -14.33 7.83
C GLY A 95 -30.68 -15.71 7.68
N ASN A 96 -29.62 -16.02 8.42
CA ASN A 96 -29.12 -17.39 8.59
C ASN A 96 -28.14 -17.46 9.79
N GLU A 97 -28.54 -18.06 10.91
CA GLU A 97 -27.65 -18.42 12.04
C GLU A 97 -26.47 -19.34 11.63
N HIS A 98 -26.44 -19.77 10.37
CA HIS A 98 -25.40 -20.60 9.77
C HIS A 98 -24.67 -19.92 8.62
N SER A 99 -24.80 -18.59 8.46
CA SER A 99 -24.06 -17.85 7.45
C SER A 99 -22.58 -17.80 7.83
N THR A 100 -21.79 -18.63 7.15
CA THR A 100 -20.33 -18.61 7.26
C THR A 100 -19.75 -17.72 6.16
N THR A 101 -18.56 -17.16 6.38
CA THR A 101 -17.76 -16.45 5.36
C THR A 101 -17.71 -17.24 4.05
N ALA A 102 -17.47 -18.56 4.14
CA ALA A 102 -17.46 -19.48 3.02
C ALA A 102 -18.78 -19.51 2.23
N SER A 103 -19.91 -19.59 2.93
CA SER A 103 -21.24 -19.65 2.30
C SER A 103 -21.59 -18.34 1.59
N MET A 104 -21.26 -17.19 2.19
CA MET A 104 -21.50 -15.88 1.57
C MET A 104 -20.58 -15.66 0.38
N TRP A 105 -19.29 -16.02 0.50
CA TRP A 105 -18.34 -15.95 -0.62
C TRP A 105 -18.82 -16.73 -1.85
N LEU A 106 -19.29 -17.96 -1.64
CA LEU A 106 -19.80 -18.80 -2.73
C LEU A 106 -21.09 -18.25 -3.34
N LYS A 107 -22.03 -17.76 -2.51
CA LYS A 107 -23.26 -17.11 -2.99
C LYS A 107 -22.98 -15.84 -3.81
N SER A 108 -21.95 -15.09 -3.42
CA SER A 108 -21.55 -13.84 -4.08
C SER A 108 -20.68 -14.03 -5.32
N LYS A 109 -20.38 -15.27 -5.74
CA LYS A 109 -19.50 -15.58 -6.88
C LYS A 109 -19.78 -14.71 -8.11
N HIS A 110 -21.01 -14.69 -8.61
CA HIS A 110 -21.35 -13.95 -9.83
C HIS A 110 -21.10 -12.44 -9.69
N LYS A 111 -21.47 -11.87 -8.54
CA LYS A 111 -21.27 -10.45 -8.25
C LYS A 111 -19.78 -10.11 -8.11
N LEU A 112 -19.00 -10.96 -7.44
CA LEU A 112 -17.54 -10.82 -7.31
C LEU A 112 -16.87 -10.84 -8.70
N LEU A 113 -17.25 -11.80 -9.55
CA LEU A 113 -16.71 -11.94 -10.89
C LEU A 113 -17.05 -10.72 -11.76
N SER A 114 -18.32 -10.30 -11.79
CA SER A 114 -18.74 -9.12 -12.56
C SER A 114 -18.05 -7.84 -12.07
N ALA A 115 -17.94 -7.65 -10.75
CA ALA A 115 -17.27 -6.48 -10.18
C ALA A 115 -15.82 -6.36 -10.62
N VAL A 116 -15.04 -7.44 -10.51
CA VAL A 116 -13.62 -7.44 -10.90
C VAL A 116 -13.46 -7.34 -12.41
N LEU A 117 -14.41 -7.84 -13.20
CA LEU A 117 -14.38 -7.73 -14.66
C LEU A 117 -14.94 -6.41 -15.19
N GLY A 118 -15.55 -5.56 -14.36
CA GLY A 118 -16.30 -4.38 -14.80
C GLY A 118 -15.52 -3.39 -15.66
N VAL A 119 -14.20 -3.24 -15.47
CA VAL A 119 -13.37 -2.42 -16.39
C VAL A 119 -13.36 -3.02 -17.80
N LEU A 120 -13.26 -4.34 -17.89
CA LEU A 120 -13.19 -5.07 -19.16
C LEU A 120 -14.55 -5.08 -19.86
N GLU A 121 -15.65 -5.17 -19.11
CA GLU A 121 -17.02 -5.14 -19.64
C GLU A 121 -17.38 -3.77 -20.22
N LYS A 122 -17.02 -2.66 -19.54
CA LYS A 122 -17.26 -1.29 -20.02
C LYS A 122 -16.56 -1.00 -21.35
N GLN A 123 -15.46 -1.68 -21.64
CA GLN A 123 -14.66 -1.42 -22.84
C GLN A 123 -15.14 -2.14 -24.10
N GLN A 124 -16.04 -3.15 -24.06
CA GLN A 124 -16.71 -3.65 -25.28
C GLN A 124 -17.76 -4.76 -25.09
N SER A 125 -18.81 -4.68 -25.91
CA SER A 125 -19.84 -5.69 -26.23
C SER A 125 -19.34 -6.95 -26.97
N ALA A 126 -18.02 -7.17 -27.02
CA ALA A 126 -17.39 -8.17 -27.89
C ALA A 126 -16.29 -9.01 -27.21
N THR A 127 -16.05 -8.82 -25.91
CA THR A 127 -15.19 -9.73 -25.14
C THR A 127 -15.84 -11.10 -25.08
N SER A 128 -15.24 -12.02 -25.83
CA SER A 128 -15.65 -13.39 -26.04
C SER A 128 -15.81 -14.16 -24.72
N ALA A 129 -16.54 -15.28 -24.77
CA ALA A 129 -16.71 -16.29 -23.71
C ALA A 129 -15.41 -16.77 -23.01
N ILE A 130 -14.23 -16.39 -23.52
CA ILE A 130 -12.91 -16.74 -23.01
C ILE A 130 -12.63 -16.15 -21.61
N ILE A 131 -12.95 -14.87 -21.37
CA ILE A 131 -12.68 -14.26 -20.04
C ILE A 131 -13.53 -14.94 -18.96
N PRO A 132 -14.86 -15.14 -19.13
CA PRO A 132 -15.66 -15.92 -18.20
C PRO A 132 -15.15 -17.34 -17.99
N ALA A 133 -14.78 -18.07 -19.06
CA ALA A 133 -14.26 -19.43 -18.95
C ALA A 133 -12.94 -19.49 -18.16
N TRP A 134 -12.05 -18.54 -18.40
CA TRP A 134 -10.81 -18.42 -17.64
C TRP A 134 -11.05 -18.06 -16.16
N MET A 135 -11.98 -17.15 -15.88
CA MET A 135 -12.37 -16.83 -14.50
C MET A 135 -13.00 -18.02 -13.77
N GLU A 136 -13.74 -18.86 -14.48
CA GLU A 136 -14.26 -20.12 -13.93
C GLU A 136 -13.12 -21.09 -13.56
N GLU A 137 -12.05 -21.17 -14.35
CA GLU A 137 -10.85 -21.92 -13.96
C GLU A 137 -10.16 -21.29 -12.74
N LEU A 138 -10.02 -19.95 -12.72
CA LEU A 138 -9.43 -19.24 -11.58
C LEU A 138 -10.22 -19.51 -10.29
N TRP A 139 -11.55 -19.53 -10.38
CA TRP A 139 -12.42 -19.73 -9.23
C TRP A 139 -12.23 -21.09 -8.56
N LYS A 140 -11.78 -22.12 -9.29
CA LYS A 140 -11.47 -23.43 -8.71
C LYS A 140 -10.33 -23.37 -7.68
N PHE A 141 -9.50 -22.34 -7.75
CA PHE A 141 -8.42 -22.06 -6.81
C PHE A 141 -8.83 -21.09 -5.70
N LEU A 142 -9.98 -20.43 -5.82
CA LEU A 142 -10.49 -19.46 -4.83
C LEU A 142 -11.51 -20.12 -3.89
N THR A 143 -11.21 -21.35 -3.45
CA THR A 143 -12.07 -22.03 -2.48
C THR A 143 -11.92 -21.36 -1.11
N PRO A 144 -13.00 -21.30 -0.29
CA PRO A 144 -12.92 -20.68 1.04
C PRO A 144 -11.81 -21.28 1.92
N TRP A 145 -11.58 -22.59 1.83
CA TRP A 145 -10.51 -23.24 2.58
C TRP A 145 -9.12 -22.73 2.19
N GLN A 146 -8.87 -22.58 0.88
CA GLN A 146 -7.59 -22.05 0.38
C GLN A 146 -7.42 -20.57 0.72
N LEU A 147 -8.48 -19.77 0.58
CA LEU A 147 -8.47 -18.36 0.94
C LEU A 147 -8.19 -18.16 2.44
N GLN A 148 -8.75 -19.02 3.30
CA GLN A 148 -8.46 -18.99 4.73
C GLN A 148 -6.97 -19.22 5.05
N GLN A 149 -6.24 -20.00 4.25
CA GLN A 149 -4.79 -20.21 4.45
C GLN A 149 -3.95 -18.97 4.12
N THR A 150 -4.54 -17.97 3.47
CA THR A 150 -3.86 -16.72 3.12
C THR A 150 -4.01 -15.64 4.19
N ILE A 151 -4.84 -15.88 5.22
CA ILE A 151 -5.24 -14.87 6.21
C ILE A 151 -4.64 -15.22 7.56
N PHE A 152 -3.98 -14.26 8.20
CA PHE A 152 -3.44 -14.39 9.54
C PHE A 152 -4.16 -13.41 10.46
N PRO A 153 -5.11 -13.89 11.27
CA PRO A 153 -5.99 -13.03 12.03
C PRO A 153 -5.26 -12.45 13.24
N GLN A 154 -5.00 -11.14 13.18
CA GLN A 154 -4.79 -10.28 14.34
C GLN A 154 -5.35 -8.91 13.98
N VAL A 155 -6.61 -8.69 14.33
CA VAL A 155 -7.24 -7.37 14.23
C VAL A 155 -7.60 -6.98 15.65
N ASP A 156 -7.24 -5.77 16.06
CA ASP A 156 -7.75 -5.22 17.31
C ASP A 156 -9.26 -5.00 17.14
N PRO A 157 -10.10 -5.65 17.97
CA PRO A 157 -11.55 -5.50 17.90
C PRO A 157 -11.99 -4.03 17.96
N LEU A 158 -11.29 -3.17 18.69
CA LEU A 158 -11.63 -1.74 18.80
C LEU A 158 -11.40 -0.99 17.49
N ILE A 159 -10.34 -1.33 16.76
CA ILE A 159 -10.06 -0.76 15.44
C ILE A 159 -11.18 -1.15 14.47
N LEU A 160 -11.57 -2.42 14.47
CA LEU A 160 -12.61 -2.92 13.58
C LEU A 160 -13.99 -2.38 13.95
N GLN A 161 -14.31 -2.30 15.24
CA GLN A 161 -15.50 -1.64 15.76
C GLN A 161 -15.64 -0.23 15.18
N ARG A 162 -14.60 0.60 15.32
CA ARG A 162 -14.59 1.98 14.85
C ARG A 162 -14.80 2.08 13.33
N ILE A 163 -14.17 1.19 12.56
CA ILE A 163 -14.36 1.13 11.10
C ILE A 163 -15.82 0.78 10.77
N LEU A 164 -16.40 -0.20 11.48
CA LEU A 164 -17.78 -0.63 11.29
C LEU A 164 -18.80 0.41 11.73
N GLU A 165 -18.53 1.18 12.78
CA GLU A 165 -19.36 2.33 13.19
C GLU A 165 -19.34 3.43 12.13
N LYS A 166 -18.16 3.76 11.59
CA LYS A 166 -18.02 4.72 10.48
C LYS A 166 -18.75 4.23 9.22
N LEU A 167 -18.61 2.94 8.90
CA LEU A 167 -19.33 2.27 7.81
C LEU A 167 -20.85 2.39 8.00
N GLN A 168 -21.34 2.06 9.19
CA GLN A 168 -22.76 2.12 9.53
C GLN A 168 -23.30 3.56 9.43
N ALA A 169 -22.57 4.55 9.95
CA ALA A 169 -22.95 5.95 9.84
C ALA A 169 -23.07 6.41 8.38
N ARG A 170 -22.11 6.00 7.52
CA ARG A 170 -22.14 6.30 6.09
C ARG A 170 -23.32 5.63 5.39
N LEU A 171 -23.58 4.36 5.67
CA LEU A 171 -24.70 3.62 5.08
C LEU A 171 -26.05 4.22 5.49
N LEU A 172 -26.23 4.60 6.76
CA LEU A 172 -27.44 5.26 7.24
C LEU A 172 -27.67 6.61 6.53
N PHE A 173 -26.60 7.38 6.31
CA PHE A 173 -26.68 8.62 5.55
C PHE A 173 -27.10 8.39 4.08
N LEU A 174 -26.52 7.40 3.41
CA LEU A 174 -26.90 7.05 2.03
C LEU A 174 -28.36 6.58 1.93
N GLN A 175 -28.83 5.82 2.92
CA GLN A 175 -30.25 5.40 3.00
C GLN A 175 -31.20 6.59 3.19
N GLN A 176 -30.81 7.58 4.00
CA GLN A 176 -31.59 8.82 4.18
C GLN A 176 -31.66 9.64 2.89
N LEU A 177 -30.56 9.72 2.13
CA LEU A 177 -30.52 10.39 0.83
C LEU A 177 -31.46 9.74 -0.19
N GLU A 178 -31.47 8.40 -0.27
CA GLU A 178 -32.39 7.67 -1.16
C GLU A 178 -33.86 7.94 -0.80
N GLY A 179 -34.19 7.94 0.50
CA GLY A 179 -35.55 8.22 0.97
C GLY A 179 -36.03 9.65 0.72
N HIS A 180 -35.13 10.64 0.74
CA HIS A 180 -35.47 12.04 0.46
C HIS A 180 -35.74 12.33 -1.02
N TYR A 181 -35.16 11.56 -1.93
CA TYR A 181 -35.36 11.77 -3.38
C TYR A 181 -36.83 11.54 -3.80
N ASP A 182 -37.53 10.64 -3.12
CA ASP A 182 -38.94 10.32 -3.41
C ASP A 182 -39.93 11.32 -2.80
N SER A 183 -39.52 12.13 -1.81
CA SER A 183 -40.39 13.15 -1.20
C SER A 183 -40.25 14.51 -1.91
N THR A 184 -40.64 14.60 -3.18
CA THR A 184 -40.59 15.86 -3.97
C THR A 184 -41.52 16.98 -3.47
N ASN A 185 -42.27 16.75 -2.40
CA ASN A 185 -43.24 17.68 -1.84
C ASN A 185 -42.87 18.02 -0.39
N THR A 186 -42.02 19.01 -0.13
CA THR A 186 -42.15 19.88 1.05
C THR A 186 -41.20 21.06 1.02
N THR A 187 -41.70 22.16 1.56
CA THR A 187 -41.23 23.54 1.55
C THR A 187 -40.10 23.84 2.53
N ASP A 188 -39.39 22.83 3.07
CA ASP A 188 -38.46 23.01 4.19
C ASP A 188 -36.99 23.14 3.76
N ARG A 189 -36.73 24.04 2.79
CA ARG A 189 -35.38 24.32 2.25
C ARG A 189 -34.43 25.04 3.22
N ASN A 190 -34.87 25.33 4.44
CA ASN A 190 -34.14 26.21 5.36
C ASN A 190 -33.24 25.45 6.36
N ASN A 191 -33.35 24.13 6.46
CA ASN A 191 -32.43 23.35 7.29
C ASN A 191 -31.22 22.90 6.45
N PRO A 192 -29.99 23.35 6.76
CA PRO A 192 -28.81 22.86 6.08
C PRO A 192 -28.68 21.35 6.35
N GLU A 193 -28.57 20.58 5.28
CA GLU A 193 -28.35 19.14 5.35
C GLU A 193 -27.07 18.86 6.17
N PRO A 194 -27.09 17.90 7.11
CA PRO A 194 -25.89 17.53 7.84
C PRO A 194 -24.79 17.11 6.86
N PRO A 195 -23.52 17.45 7.14
CA PRO A 195 -22.44 17.07 6.24
C PRO A 195 -22.37 15.54 6.12
N PRO A 196 -22.13 15.00 4.91
CA PRO A 196 -22.00 13.57 4.69
C PRO A 196 -20.92 12.98 5.63
N PRO A 197 -21.21 11.86 6.34
CA PRO A 197 -20.17 11.11 7.04
C PRO A 197 -19.05 10.74 6.06
N ASN A 198 -17.80 10.82 6.52
CA ASN A 198 -16.65 10.49 5.69
C ASN A 198 -16.71 9.03 5.22
N LYS A 199 -16.31 8.78 3.97
CA LYS A 199 -16.01 7.43 3.49
C LYS A 199 -14.90 6.80 4.32
N ILE A 200 -14.85 5.47 4.34
CA ILE A 200 -13.68 4.75 4.83
C ILE A 200 -12.53 5.00 3.84
N GLN A 201 -11.44 5.54 4.34
CA GLN A 201 -10.25 5.89 3.59
C GLN A 201 -9.22 4.77 3.72
N VAL A 202 -8.85 4.17 2.59
CA VAL A 202 -7.90 3.06 2.50
C VAL A 202 -6.70 3.51 1.69
N LEU A 203 -5.52 3.56 2.31
CA LEU A 203 -4.28 3.88 1.61
C LEU A 203 -3.52 2.61 1.27
N VAL A 204 -3.17 2.43 0.01
CA VAL A 204 -2.42 1.25 -0.45
C VAL A 204 -1.04 1.68 -0.89
N PHE A 205 -0.03 1.36 -0.07
CA PHE A 205 1.36 1.54 -0.42
C PHE A 205 1.93 0.26 -1.00
N GLY A 206 2.78 0.35 -2.02
CA GLY A 206 3.40 -0.83 -2.57
C GLY A 206 4.34 -0.57 -3.73
N GLY A 207 4.79 -1.67 -4.32
CA GLY A 207 5.72 -1.70 -5.43
C GLY A 207 5.10 -1.46 -6.80
N SER A 208 5.76 -1.95 -7.84
CA SER A 208 5.29 -1.85 -9.23
C SER A 208 4.11 -2.74 -9.51
N VAL A 209 4.10 -3.90 -8.88
CA VAL A 209 2.97 -4.82 -8.91
C VAL A 209 1.72 -4.11 -8.37
N THR A 210 1.82 -3.47 -7.22
CA THR A 210 0.73 -2.67 -6.66
C THR A 210 0.36 -1.46 -7.54
N GLU A 211 1.34 -0.80 -8.18
CA GLU A 211 1.12 0.28 -9.16
C GLU A 211 0.33 -0.19 -10.39
N GLY A 212 0.37 -1.48 -10.73
CA GLY A 212 -0.34 -2.09 -11.86
C GLY A 212 0.56 -2.66 -12.96
N VAL A 213 1.88 -2.71 -12.79
CA VAL A 213 2.76 -3.28 -13.82
C VAL A 213 2.46 -4.76 -14.02
N GLY A 214 2.10 -5.13 -15.25
CA GLY A 214 1.73 -6.49 -15.62
C GLY A 214 0.22 -6.72 -15.73
N CYS A 215 -0.62 -5.80 -15.23
CA CYS A 215 -2.08 -6.01 -15.25
C CYS A 215 -2.72 -5.95 -16.64
N ASP A 216 -1.99 -5.44 -17.63
CA ASP A 216 -2.36 -5.39 -19.04
C ASP A 216 -2.01 -6.69 -19.80
N ALA A 217 -1.22 -7.58 -19.18
CA ALA A 217 -0.89 -8.87 -19.78
C ALA A 217 -2.08 -9.83 -19.66
N PRO A 218 -2.70 -10.25 -20.79
CA PRO A 218 -3.79 -11.20 -20.75
C PRO A 218 -3.35 -12.56 -20.22
N PRO A 219 -4.30 -13.40 -19.78
CA PRO A 219 -4.05 -14.82 -19.60
C PRO A 219 -3.54 -15.45 -20.91
N PRO A 220 -2.79 -16.57 -20.82
CA PRO A 220 -1.99 -17.11 -21.90
C PRO A 220 -2.79 -17.72 -23.03
N SER A 221 -2.15 -17.74 -24.20
CA SER A 221 -2.79 -18.03 -25.47
C SER A 221 -3.15 -19.49 -25.73
N TYR A 222 -2.89 -20.46 -24.86
CA TYR A 222 -3.44 -21.81 -25.11
C TYR A 222 -4.97 -21.88 -24.95
N LEU A 223 -5.58 -20.83 -24.40
CA LEU A 223 -7.02 -20.57 -24.44
C LEU A 223 -7.45 -19.72 -25.65
N MET A 224 -6.52 -19.27 -26.48
CA MET A 224 -6.69 -18.28 -27.53
C MET A 224 -6.15 -18.85 -28.86
N ASP A 225 -7.05 -19.22 -29.77
CA ASP A 225 -6.71 -19.71 -31.12
C ASP A 225 -6.14 -18.55 -31.94
N ASP A 226 -4.87 -18.63 -32.37
CA ASP A 226 -4.00 -17.71 -33.15
C ASP A 226 -4.66 -16.84 -34.27
N THR A 227 -5.77 -16.16 -33.95
CA THR A 227 -6.67 -15.52 -34.90
C THR A 227 -6.55 -14.00 -34.79
N GLU A 228 -6.75 -13.30 -35.90
CA GLU A 228 -6.68 -11.82 -35.95
C GLU A 228 -7.64 -11.13 -34.96
N LYS A 229 -8.74 -11.79 -34.56
CA LYS A 229 -9.66 -11.28 -33.54
C LYS A 229 -8.98 -11.13 -32.17
N GLU A 230 -8.05 -12.00 -31.83
CA GLU A 230 -7.39 -12.00 -30.52
C GLU A 230 -6.30 -10.94 -30.41
N LYS A 231 -5.61 -10.64 -31.50
CA LYS A 231 -4.68 -9.49 -31.57
C LYS A 231 -5.41 -8.18 -31.27
N SER A 232 -6.69 -8.07 -31.65
CA SER A 232 -7.50 -6.90 -31.34
C SER A 232 -7.88 -6.82 -29.85
N GLN A 233 -8.13 -7.95 -29.20
CA GLN A 233 -8.39 -8.01 -27.74
C GLN A 233 -7.14 -7.71 -26.92
N LEU A 234 -5.97 -8.23 -27.32
CA LEU A 234 -4.67 -7.86 -26.74
C LEU A 234 -4.42 -6.35 -26.84
N LYS A 235 -4.77 -5.75 -27.97
CA LYS A 235 -4.65 -4.31 -28.17
C LYS A 235 -5.58 -3.52 -27.23
N LEU A 236 -6.79 -4.03 -26.98
CA LEU A 236 -7.73 -3.44 -26.03
C LEU A 236 -7.20 -3.49 -24.59
N LEU A 237 -6.69 -4.65 -24.15
CA LEU A 237 -6.09 -4.79 -22.81
C LEU A 237 -4.87 -3.89 -22.63
N SER A 238 -4.02 -3.78 -23.66
CA SER A 238 -2.89 -2.83 -23.64
C SER A 238 -3.31 -1.35 -23.66
N SER A 239 -4.59 -1.05 -23.91
CA SER A 239 -5.12 0.31 -23.86
C SER A 239 -5.66 0.72 -22.48
N LEU A 240 -5.82 -0.26 -21.57
CA LEU A 240 -6.14 0.03 -20.18
C LEU A 240 -4.98 0.79 -19.55
N SER A 241 -5.31 1.81 -18.75
CA SER A 241 -4.27 2.40 -17.91
C SER A 241 -3.84 1.35 -16.88
N LEU A 242 -2.55 1.31 -16.56
CA LEU A 242 -2.02 0.38 -15.55
C LEU A 242 -2.75 0.55 -14.20
N GLN A 243 -3.20 1.77 -13.89
CA GLN A 243 -3.95 2.05 -12.68
C GLN A 243 -5.34 1.39 -12.71
N ASP A 244 -6.05 1.48 -13.83
CA ASP A 244 -7.40 0.91 -13.98
C ASP A 244 -7.41 -0.62 -13.97
N CYS A 245 -6.31 -1.28 -14.35
CA CYS A 245 -6.22 -2.74 -14.26
C CYS A 245 -5.51 -3.27 -13.00
N SER A 246 -4.92 -2.38 -12.19
CA SER A 246 -4.19 -2.74 -10.96
C SER A 246 -5.09 -3.45 -9.93
N TRP A 247 -4.48 -4.20 -9.03
CA TRP A 247 -5.25 -4.92 -8.00
C TRP A 247 -5.92 -3.95 -6.99
N PRO A 248 -5.34 -2.80 -6.59
CA PRO A 248 -6.03 -1.86 -5.71
C PRO A 248 -7.28 -1.26 -6.36
N HIS A 249 -7.22 -0.97 -7.67
CA HIS A 249 -8.41 -0.51 -8.40
C HIS A 249 -9.48 -1.60 -8.45
N ARG A 250 -9.12 -2.85 -8.71
CA ARG A 250 -10.06 -3.98 -8.66
C ARG A 250 -10.67 -4.18 -7.28
N LEU A 251 -9.90 -3.93 -6.23
CA LEU A 251 -10.40 -3.93 -4.86
C LEU A 251 -11.41 -2.79 -4.64
N GLN A 252 -11.20 -1.60 -5.22
CA GLN A 252 -12.20 -0.52 -5.23
C GLN A 252 -13.47 -0.97 -5.95
N GLN A 253 -13.36 -1.63 -7.10
CA GLN A 253 -14.54 -2.11 -7.84
C GLN A 253 -15.33 -3.16 -7.04
N LEU A 254 -14.63 -4.04 -6.35
CA LEU A 254 -15.23 -4.97 -5.41
C LEU A 254 -15.95 -4.19 -4.29
N ALA A 255 -15.28 -3.25 -3.65
CA ALA A 255 -15.90 -2.41 -2.61
C ALA A 255 -17.15 -1.69 -3.13
N ASP A 256 -17.09 -1.04 -4.29
CA ASP A 256 -18.20 -0.32 -4.91
C ASP A 256 -19.38 -1.23 -5.25
N ALA A 257 -19.12 -2.48 -5.66
CA ALA A 257 -20.18 -3.43 -5.98
C ALA A 257 -20.98 -3.85 -4.73
N PHE A 258 -20.33 -3.98 -3.57
CA PHE A 258 -20.99 -4.42 -2.33
C PHE A 258 -21.45 -3.26 -1.44
N LEU A 259 -20.68 -2.16 -1.43
CA LEU A 259 -20.79 -0.99 -0.55
C LEU A 259 -20.53 0.30 -1.37
N PRO A 260 -21.44 0.66 -2.30
CA PRO A 260 -21.25 1.81 -3.18
C PRO A 260 -21.07 3.10 -2.36
N ASP A 261 -20.18 3.98 -2.83
CA ASP A 261 -19.95 5.32 -2.27
C ASP A 261 -19.62 5.35 -0.76
N THR A 262 -19.04 4.25 -0.26
CA THR A 262 -18.81 4.04 1.17
C THR A 262 -17.33 3.90 1.52
N ILE A 263 -16.55 3.33 0.61
CA ILE A 263 -15.11 3.10 0.76
C ILE A 263 -14.38 3.80 -0.39
N GLU A 264 -13.25 4.42 -0.09
CA GLU A 264 -12.34 5.02 -1.06
C GLU A 264 -10.93 4.46 -0.88
N ILE A 265 -10.38 3.88 -1.95
CA ILE A 265 -9.09 3.21 -1.98
C ILE A 265 -8.13 4.02 -2.83
N HIS A 266 -7.06 4.48 -2.21
CA HIS A 266 -6.02 5.28 -2.84
C HIS A 266 -4.81 4.41 -3.13
N ASN A 267 -4.52 4.19 -4.41
CA ASN A 267 -3.30 3.52 -4.83
C ASN A 267 -2.12 4.50 -4.77
N LEU A 268 -1.30 4.34 -3.74
CA LEU A 268 -0.10 5.12 -3.41
C LEU A 268 1.16 4.27 -3.63
N ALA A 269 1.17 3.43 -4.67
CA ALA A 269 2.28 2.53 -4.96
C ALA A 269 3.21 3.06 -6.05
N VAL A 270 4.53 2.83 -5.90
CA VAL A 270 5.50 3.04 -6.99
C VAL A 270 6.34 1.82 -7.19
N GLY A 271 6.53 1.53 -8.46
CA GLY A 271 7.54 0.64 -8.94
C GLY A 271 8.90 0.87 -8.32
N GLY A 272 9.60 -0.20 -7.90
CA GLY A 272 11.00 -0.13 -7.51
C GLY A 272 11.28 0.64 -6.22
N THR A 273 10.27 0.93 -5.39
CA THR A 273 10.45 1.32 -3.99
C THR A 273 10.11 0.18 -3.05
N HIS A 274 10.40 0.36 -1.78
CA HIS A 274 10.20 -0.59 -0.69
C HIS A 274 9.52 0.11 0.50
N SER A 275 9.16 -0.60 1.58
CA SER A 275 8.38 -0.05 2.72
C SER A 275 8.86 1.31 3.24
N ARG A 276 10.17 1.49 3.39
CA ARG A 276 10.75 2.77 3.86
C ARG A 276 10.47 3.99 2.96
N ALA A 277 10.07 3.80 1.70
CA ALA A 277 9.67 4.92 0.84
C ALA A 277 8.33 5.55 1.27
N ALA A 278 7.46 4.78 1.95
CA ALA A 278 6.19 5.29 2.47
C ALA A 278 6.32 5.97 3.83
N VAL A 279 7.40 5.69 4.58
CA VAL A 279 7.62 6.23 5.94
C VAL A 279 7.45 7.74 6.00
N PRO A 280 8.08 8.56 5.14
CA PRO A 280 7.93 10.01 5.23
C PRO A 280 6.54 10.51 4.87
N ILE A 281 5.81 9.79 4.01
CA ILE A 281 4.41 10.11 3.67
C ILE A 281 3.54 9.95 4.90
N LEU A 282 3.74 8.84 5.61
CA LEU A 282 3.00 8.47 6.80
C LEU A 282 3.36 9.37 7.99
N GLU A 283 4.65 9.59 8.24
CA GLU A 283 5.13 10.40 9.38
C GLU A 283 4.73 11.88 9.28
N HIS A 284 4.68 12.41 8.06
CA HIS A 284 4.39 13.83 7.82
C HIS A 284 2.98 14.07 7.26
N GLY A 285 2.15 13.02 7.16
CA GLY A 285 0.78 13.13 6.65
C GLY A 285 0.71 13.71 5.24
N LEU A 286 1.70 13.41 4.37
CA LEU A 286 1.80 13.98 3.02
C LEU A 286 0.86 13.27 2.04
N TYR A 287 -0.40 13.07 2.42
CA TYR A 287 -1.35 12.39 1.56
C TYR A 287 -1.78 13.33 0.41
N PRO A 288 -2.20 12.77 -0.74
CA PRO A 288 -2.75 13.58 -1.82
C PRO A 288 -3.92 14.43 -1.29
N PRO A 289 -4.13 15.66 -1.80
CA PRO A 289 -5.24 16.51 -1.35
C PRO A 289 -6.59 15.80 -1.38
N HIS A 290 -6.83 14.93 -2.36
CA HIS A 290 -8.09 14.19 -2.47
C HIS A 290 -8.32 13.12 -1.39
N VAL A 291 -7.27 12.66 -0.68
CA VAL A 291 -7.40 11.83 0.53
C VAL A 291 -7.98 12.64 1.70
N HIS A 292 -7.87 13.97 1.64
CA HIS A 292 -8.37 14.88 2.67
C HIS A 292 -9.78 15.44 2.37
N VAL A 293 -10.40 15.05 1.25
CA VAL A 293 -11.49 15.85 0.68
C VAL A 293 -12.86 15.31 1.07
N ASN A 294 -13.37 15.88 2.16
CA ASN A 294 -14.79 16.19 2.31
C ASN A 294 -15.13 17.59 1.74
N GLU A 295 -14.28 18.18 0.88
CA GLU A 295 -14.60 19.43 0.19
C GLU A 295 -15.84 19.22 -0.68
N ASN A 296 -16.91 19.85 -0.24
CA ASN A 296 -18.14 20.02 -0.99
C ASN A 296 -17.81 20.69 -2.34
N LYS A 297 -17.54 19.89 -3.38
CA LYS A 297 -17.19 20.33 -4.75
C LYS A 297 -18.24 21.27 -5.38
N ASN A 298 -19.40 21.40 -4.74
CA ASN A 298 -20.52 22.26 -5.16
C ASN A 298 -20.46 23.70 -4.62
N LYS A 299 -19.59 24.08 -3.67
CA LYS A 299 -19.39 25.51 -3.30
C LYS A 299 -18.47 26.21 -4.31
N LYS A 300 -18.90 26.34 -5.56
CA LYS A 300 -18.07 26.93 -6.62
C LYS A 300 -18.23 28.44 -6.82
N ASN A 301 -19.18 29.11 -6.16
CA ASN A 301 -19.53 30.48 -6.54
C ASN A 301 -19.63 31.43 -5.32
N ASP A 302 -18.80 32.47 -5.36
CA ASP A 302 -19.08 33.87 -4.96
C ASP A 302 -18.86 34.38 -3.52
N ALA A 303 -18.27 33.63 -2.60
CA ALA A 303 -17.81 34.20 -1.33
C ALA A 303 -16.33 33.92 -1.10
N ALA A 304 -15.59 34.95 -0.69
CA ALA A 304 -14.16 34.90 -0.37
C ALA A 304 -13.83 33.65 0.48
N PRO A 305 -12.66 33.03 0.27
CA PRO A 305 -12.22 31.88 1.07
C PRO A 305 -12.15 32.31 2.52
N HIS A 306 -13.16 31.95 3.31
CA HIS A 306 -13.03 31.92 4.75
C HIS A 306 -12.15 30.73 5.07
N ASP A 307 -11.05 30.98 5.78
CA ASP A 307 -10.07 30.01 6.29
C ASP A 307 -10.70 29.07 7.34
N ASP A 308 -11.80 28.39 7.01
CA ASP A 308 -12.35 27.28 7.79
C ASP A 308 -11.46 26.05 7.53
N HIS A 309 -10.25 26.09 8.09
CA HIS A 309 -9.27 24.98 8.11
C HIS A 309 -9.72 23.78 8.97
N ASP A 310 -10.95 23.77 9.50
CA ASP A 310 -11.51 22.70 10.34
C ASP A 310 -12.11 21.53 9.55
N SER A 311 -11.92 21.46 8.23
CA SER A 311 -12.34 20.32 7.41
C SER A 311 -11.51 19.07 7.73
N HIS A 312 -11.88 18.36 8.79
CA HIS A 312 -11.59 16.96 9.11
C HIS A 312 -10.32 16.36 8.45
N GLU A 313 -9.14 16.86 8.82
CA GLU A 313 -7.85 16.21 8.56
C GLU A 313 -7.65 15.01 9.49
N GLY A 314 -8.45 13.95 9.31
CA GLY A 314 -8.27 12.69 10.02
C GLY A 314 -7.19 11.82 9.38
N PRO A 315 -6.45 11.00 10.16
CA PRO A 315 -5.63 9.94 9.57
C PRO A 315 -6.52 8.97 8.76
N PRO A 316 -5.95 8.23 7.79
CA PRO A 316 -6.69 7.20 7.06
C PRO A 316 -7.23 6.13 8.02
N ASP A 317 -8.28 5.42 7.62
CA ASP A 317 -8.85 4.36 8.46
C ASP A 317 -8.07 3.06 8.34
N ILE A 318 -7.58 2.74 7.14
CA ILE A 318 -6.85 1.52 6.81
C ILE A 318 -5.61 1.87 5.97
N ILE A 319 -4.48 1.25 6.30
CA ILE A 319 -3.21 1.37 5.57
C ILE A 319 -2.73 -0.02 5.17
N LEU A 320 -2.59 -0.26 3.88
CA LEU A 320 -2.06 -1.50 3.32
C LEU A 320 -0.60 -1.31 2.93
N ASN A 321 0.26 -2.23 3.37
CA ASN A 321 1.65 -2.35 2.93
C ASN A 321 1.78 -3.55 1.99
N ALA A 322 1.95 -3.28 0.71
CA ALA A 322 2.17 -4.24 -0.37
C ALA A 322 3.58 -4.11 -0.99
N TYR A 323 4.59 -3.89 -0.15
CA TYR A 323 5.98 -3.81 -0.58
C TYR A 323 6.74 -5.13 -0.55
N ALA A 324 6.10 -6.24 -0.16
CA ALA A 324 6.76 -7.51 0.06
C ALA A 324 7.69 -7.91 -1.09
N ALA A 325 7.20 -7.80 -2.33
CA ALA A 325 8.00 -8.10 -3.51
C ALA A 325 9.32 -7.29 -3.57
N ASN A 326 9.28 -5.99 -3.26
CA ASN A 326 10.44 -5.11 -3.33
C ASN A 326 11.32 -5.14 -2.08
N ASP A 327 10.73 -5.38 -0.90
CA ASP A 327 11.49 -5.55 0.33
C ASP A 327 12.36 -6.81 0.28
N ASN A 328 11.83 -7.86 -0.35
CA ASN A 328 12.46 -9.17 -0.49
C ASN A 328 13.45 -9.31 -1.62
N LEU A 329 13.55 -8.36 -2.55
CA LEU A 329 14.56 -8.47 -3.61
C LEU A 329 15.96 -8.41 -2.95
N PRO A 330 16.70 -9.53 -2.96
CA PRO A 330 18.03 -9.50 -2.39
C PRO A 330 18.91 -8.60 -3.27
N PRO A 331 19.94 -7.94 -2.71
CA PRO A 331 20.93 -7.22 -3.52
C PRO A 331 21.47 -8.12 -4.65
N ALA A 332 21.72 -7.61 -5.85
CA ALA A 332 22.13 -8.45 -6.99
C ALA A 332 23.38 -9.33 -6.81
N PHE A 333 24.18 -9.09 -5.76
CA PHE A 333 25.35 -9.89 -5.40
C PHE A 333 25.04 -11.05 -4.44
N TYR A 334 23.76 -11.36 -4.24
CA TYR A 334 23.33 -12.37 -3.31
C TYR A 334 23.55 -13.78 -3.86
N ASN A 335 24.60 -14.44 -3.38
CA ASN A 335 24.75 -15.88 -3.56
C ASN A 335 24.07 -16.58 -2.38
N THR A 336 23.08 -17.42 -2.66
CA THR A 336 22.23 -18.12 -1.67
C THR A 336 23.02 -19.08 -0.76
N GLU A 337 24.28 -19.37 -1.08
CA GLU A 337 25.15 -20.22 -0.27
C GLU A 337 25.69 -19.53 1.02
N ASN A 338 25.51 -18.22 1.19
CA ASN A 338 26.05 -17.48 2.34
C ASN A 338 24.98 -17.15 3.39
N THR A 339 24.86 -18.00 4.42
CA THR A 339 23.94 -17.84 5.56
C THR A 339 24.09 -16.51 6.31
N THR A 340 25.26 -15.87 6.27
CA THR A 340 25.47 -14.57 6.92
C THR A 340 24.76 -13.44 6.17
N LEU A 341 24.68 -13.56 4.84
CA LEU A 341 24.00 -12.59 3.99
C LEU A 341 22.47 -12.67 4.18
N ASP A 342 21.95 -13.84 4.58
CA ASP A 342 20.55 -14.08 4.95
C ASP A 342 20.13 -13.31 6.18
N ASN A 343 20.86 -13.47 7.29
CA ASN A 343 20.55 -12.72 8.50
C ASN A 343 20.63 -11.20 8.30
N PHE A 344 21.58 -10.70 7.52
CA PHE A 344 21.67 -9.28 7.20
C PHE A 344 20.49 -8.78 6.37
N HIS A 345 20.06 -9.56 5.36
CA HIS A 345 18.89 -9.22 4.56
C HIS A 345 17.61 -9.23 5.40
N LYS A 346 17.38 -10.29 6.19
CA LYS A 346 16.26 -10.40 7.13
C LYS A 346 16.20 -9.20 8.08
N TYR A 347 17.33 -8.83 8.68
CA TYR A 347 17.43 -7.66 9.55
C TYR A 347 17.04 -6.36 8.81
N ARG A 348 17.51 -6.17 7.58
CA ARG A 348 17.18 -4.98 6.77
C ARG A 348 15.70 -4.92 6.42
N VAL A 349 15.08 -6.04 6.06
CA VAL A 349 13.65 -6.15 5.78
C VAL A 349 12.86 -5.83 7.06
N LEU A 350 13.18 -6.52 8.15
CA LEU A 350 12.53 -6.32 9.45
C LEU A 350 12.58 -4.85 9.88
N LYS A 351 13.75 -4.21 9.79
CA LYS A 351 13.91 -2.80 10.12
C LYS A 351 12.98 -1.90 9.32
N ARG A 352 12.84 -2.10 8.00
CA ARG A 352 11.95 -1.29 7.15
C ARG A 352 10.47 -1.51 7.48
N LEU A 353 10.09 -2.75 7.77
CA LEU A 353 8.72 -3.07 8.18
C LEU A 353 8.40 -2.42 9.54
N MET A 354 9.33 -2.45 10.50
CA MET A 354 9.19 -1.75 11.79
C MET A 354 9.08 -0.23 11.61
N GLU A 355 9.94 0.38 10.80
CA GLU A 355 9.88 1.81 10.46
C GLU A 355 8.51 2.16 9.85
N PHE A 356 7.99 1.33 8.95
CA PHE A 356 6.67 1.52 8.36
C PHE A 356 5.54 1.44 9.40
N VAL A 357 5.54 0.43 10.27
CA VAL A 357 4.51 0.29 11.32
C VAL A 357 4.56 1.47 12.29
N ALA A 358 5.76 1.90 12.68
CA ALA A 358 5.94 3.04 13.58
C ALA A 358 5.38 4.33 12.97
N ALA A 359 5.69 4.58 11.70
CA ALA A 359 5.18 5.70 10.92
C ALA A 359 3.65 5.65 10.75
N ALA A 360 3.12 4.51 10.30
CA ALA A 360 1.68 4.32 10.08
C ALA A 360 0.86 4.43 11.37
N SER A 361 1.40 3.96 12.51
CA SER A 361 0.73 4.06 13.81
C SER A 361 0.80 5.47 14.42
N GLY A 362 1.51 6.41 13.79
CA GLY A 362 1.78 7.75 14.36
C GLY A 362 2.78 7.75 15.52
N THR A 363 3.26 6.58 15.95
CA THR A 363 4.23 6.41 17.05
C THR A 363 5.65 6.84 16.68
N GLY A 364 5.96 6.95 15.38
CA GLY A 364 7.29 7.23 14.84
C GLY A 364 7.68 8.71 14.78
N THR A 365 6.81 9.65 15.19
CA THR A 365 7.17 11.08 15.18
C THR A 365 8.23 11.39 16.25
N VAL A 366 9.50 11.23 15.89
CA VAL A 366 10.69 11.50 16.73
C VAL A 366 10.75 12.97 17.21
N GLY A 367 9.99 13.89 16.59
CA GLY A 367 9.85 15.28 17.02
C GLY A 367 8.54 15.60 17.76
N GLY A 368 7.57 14.69 17.77
CA GLY A 368 6.32 14.82 18.49
C GLY A 368 6.55 14.49 19.96
N LYS A 369 6.95 15.49 20.76
CA LYS A 369 6.69 15.48 22.21
C LYS A 369 5.19 15.55 22.48
N ASN A 370 4.39 14.70 21.84
CA ASN A 370 3.06 14.38 22.31
C ASN A 370 3.27 13.61 23.62
N ASN A 371 3.35 14.35 24.73
CA ASN A 371 2.86 14.01 26.08
C ASN A 371 2.67 12.51 26.45
N ILE A 372 3.58 11.61 26.10
CA ILE A 372 3.64 10.26 26.70
C ILE A 372 3.95 10.39 28.21
N ASN A 373 4.45 11.55 28.66
CA ASN A 373 4.56 11.90 30.08
C ASN A 373 3.21 12.24 30.77
N SER A 374 2.05 12.06 30.13
CA SER A 374 0.74 12.20 30.79
C SER A 374 0.02 10.87 31.04
N CYS A 375 0.72 9.73 31.10
CA CYS A 375 0.18 8.51 31.71
C CYS A 375 -0.02 8.62 33.26
N GLY A 376 0.08 9.81 33.85
CA GLY A 376 -0.03 10.01 35.31
C GLY A 376 -0.82 11.23 35.76
N GLN A 377 -1.32 12.08 34.86
CA GLN A 377 -2.24 13.15 35.25
C GLN A 377 -3.65 12.73 34.88
N SER A 378 -4.29 12.04 35.82
CA SER A 378 -5.73 11.85 35.91
C SER A 378 -6.42 13.22 35.95
N SER A 379 -6.52 13.87 34.80
CA SER A 379 -7.50 14.92 34.56
C SER A 379 -8.87 14.27 34.71
N THR A 380 -9.52 14.49 35.85
CA THR A 380 -10.85 13.97 36.19
C THR A 380 -11.99 14.60 35.37
N ASN A 381 -11.69 15.29 34.27
CA ASN A 381 -12.72 15.77 33.34
C ASN A 381 -13.09 14.63 32.39
N SER A 382 -13.96 13.75 32.87
CA SER A 382 -14.42 12.48 32.31
C SER A 382 -15.17 12.54 30.97
N ASN A 383 -15.23 13.67 30.26
CA ASN A 383 -16.19 13.83 29.14
C ASN A 383 -15.57 13.93 27.74
N SER A 384 -14.26 13.73 27.57
CA SER A 384 -13.66 13.63 26.23
C SER A 384 -12.42 12.73 26.23
N GLN A 385 -12.62 11.42 26.42
CA GLN A 385 -11.63 10.45 25.97
C GLN A 385 -11.60 10.48 24.44
N GLN A 386 -10.83 11.41 23.87
CA GLN A 386 -10.50 11.40 22.45
C GLN A 386 -9.58 10.21 22.23
N GLN A 387 -10.17 9.05 21.93
CA GLN A 387 -9.43 7.85 21.59
C GLN A 387 -8.51 8.15 20.40
N SER A 388 -7.24 7.77 20.52
CA SER A 388 -6.27 7.93 19.45
C SER A 388 -6.77 7.18 18.20
N HIS A 389 -6.98 7.89 17.09
CA HIS A 389 -7.37 7.30 15.81
C HIS A 389 -6.17 6.58 15.17
N GLN A 390 -5.80 5.41 15.70
CA GLN A 390 -4.78 4.57 15.09
C GLN A 390 -5.36 3.85 13.87
N PRO A 391 -4.78 3.97 12.65
CA PRO A 391 -5.25 3.26 11.47
C PRO A 391 -5.09 1.74 11.62
N TRP A 392 -5.93 0.99 10.92
CA TRP A 392 -5.72 -0.45 10.75
C TRP A 392 -4.58 -0.71 9.76
N ILE A 393 -3.49 -1.30 10.22
CA ILE A 393 -2.34 -1.62 9.38
C ILE A 393 -2.43 -3.07 8.90
N VAL A 394 -2.43 -3.27 7.59
CA VAL A 394 -2.51 -4.58 6.94
C VAL A 394 -1.29 -4.78 6.04
N PHE A 395 -0.53 -5.84 6.29
CA PHE A 395 0.52 -6.29 5.37
C PHE A 395 -0.09 -7.20 4.30
N LEU A 396 0.31 -6.98 3.05
CA LEU A 396 -0.08 -7.80 1.90
C LEU A 396 1.18 -8.33 1.22
N ASN A 397 1.37 -9.65 1.21
CA ASN A 397 2.50 -10.29 0.53
C ASN A 397 2.17 -10.64 -0.92
N ASP A 398 2.45 -9.67 -1.80
CA ASP A 398 2.33 -9.83 -3.24
C ASP A 398 3.27 -10.93 -3.75
N TYR A 399 2.74 -11.79 -4.63
CA TYR A 399 3.46 -12.88 -5.29
C TYR A 399 4.63 -12.39 -6.16
N LEU A 400 5.81 -13.03 -6.07
CA LEU A 400 7.07 -12.68 -6.75
C LEU A 400 7.21 -13.22 -8.19
N GLY A 401 6.16 -13.70 -8.83
CA GLY A 401 6.27 -14.23 -10.21
C GLY A 401 7.17 -15.47 -10.32
N ASN A 402 7.85 -15.67 -11.46
CA ASN A 402 8.75 -16.83 -11.67
C ASN A 402 10.13 -16.68 -11.02
N GLN A 403 10.28 -15.88 -9.98
CA GLN A 403 11.54 -15.78 -9.26
C GLN A 403 11.77 -17.00 -8.36
N GLN A 404 11.73 -18.20 -8.93
CA GLN A 404 11.85 -19.48 -8.22
C GLN A 404 13.19 -19.62 -7.46
N GLU A 405 14.23 -18.91 -7.91
CA GLU A 405 15.53 -18.87 -7.22
C GLU A 405 15.58 -17.82 -6.10
N SER A 406 14.68 -16.83 -6.11
CA SER A 406 14.57 -15.76 -5.10
C SER A 406 13.56 -16.08 -3.98
N LEU A 407 12.94 -17.27 -3.97
CA LEU A 407 11.83 -17.66 -3.07
C LEU A 407 12.15 -17.58 -1.57
N VAL A 408 13.43 -17.55 -1.20
CA VAL A 408 13.85 -17.22 0.17
C VAL A 408 13.21 -15.89 0.62
N GLY A 409 13.00 -14.96 -0.30
CA GLY A 409 12.32 -13.68 -0.08
C GLY A 409 10.88 -13.82 0.41
N GLU A 410 9.98 -14.48 -0.33
CA GLU A 410 8.56 -14.62 0.06
C GLU A 410 8.42 -15.22 1.47
N SER A 411 9.11 -16.33 1.73
CA SER A 411 9.12 -16.96 3.04
C SER A 411 9.72 -16.07 4.14
N THR A 412 10.67 -15.19 3.78
CA THR A 412 11.28 -14.23 4.71
C THR A 412 10.29 -13.14 5.14
N VAL A 413 9.54 -12.52 4.23
CA VAL A 413 8.51 -11.54 4.64
C VAL A 413 7.40 -12.21 5.44
N ASP A 414 6.97 -13.41 5.03
CA ASP A 414 6.03 -14.22 5.79
C ASP A 414 6.49 -14.41 7.25
N GLU A 415 7.74 -14.83 7.46
CA GLU A 415 8.34 -15.05 8.77
C GLU A 415 8.44 -13.73 9.57
N LEU A 416 8.93 -12.67 8.94
CA LEU A 416 9.18 -11.40 9.60
C LEU A 416 7.90 -10.64 9.94
N VAL A 417 6.87 -10.67 9.09
CA VAL A 417 5.57 -10.06 9.39
C VAL A 417 4.88 -10.82 10.51
N GLN A 418 4.93 -12.16 10.52
CA GLN A 418 4.43 -12.94 11.67
C GLN A 418 5.17 -12.60 12.96
N LEU A 419 6.49 -12.39 12.91
CA LEU A 419 7.25 -11.88 14.06
C LEU A 419 6.74 -10.50 14.49
N LEU A 420 6.45 -9.60 13.56
CA LEU A 420 5.90 -8.27 13.87
C LEU A 420 4.51 -8.36 14.49
N MET A 421 3.62 -9.20 13.98
CA MET A 421 2.32 -9.48 14.58
C MET A 421 2.46 -9.93 16.04
N GLN A 422 3.45 -10.77 16.33
CA GLN A 422 3.70 -11.24 17.70
C GLN A 422 4.34 -10.19 18.62
N THR A 423 5.02 -9.18 18.08
CA THR A 423 5.89 -8.27 18.86
C THR A 423 5.43 -6.81 18.90
N LEU A 424 4.67 -6.35 17.91
CA LEU A 424 4.23 -4.97 17.77
C LEU A 424 2.69 -4.86 17.86
N ALA A 425 2.22 -3.61 17.75
CA ALA A 425 0.83 -3.19 17.63
C ALA A 425 -0.01 -4.10 16.70
N PRO A 426 -1.35 -4.09 16.80
CA PRO A 426 -2.24 -4.99 16.04
C PRO A 426 -2.12 -4.75 14.53
N VAL A 427 -1.23 -5.49 13.88
CA VAL A 427 -1.05 -5.54 12.43
C VAL A 427 -1.67 -6.82 11.92
N SER A 428 -2.40 -6.73 10.81
CA SER A 428 -2.98 -7.91 10.16
C SER A 428 -2.16 -8.30 8.95
N TYR A 429 -2.29 -9.55 8.51
CA TYR A 429 -1.50 -10.06 7.40
C TYR A 429 -2.32 -10.91 6.43
N VAL A 430 -2.13 -10.64 5.14
CA VAL A 430 -2.72 -11.38 4.03
C VAL A 430 -1.60 -11.77 3.06
N SER A 431 -1.57 -13.02 2.63
CA SER A 431 -0.55 -13.54 1.72
C SER A 431 -1.18 -14.23 0.50
N PRO A 432 -1.50 -13.46 -0.58
CA PRO A 432 -1.84 -14.05 -1.87
C PRO A 432 -0.76 -15.00 -2.41
N SER A 433 0.52 -14.80 -2.06
CA SER A 433 1.60 -15.70 -2.49
C SER A 433 1.34 -17.15 -2.04
N ARG A 434 0.93 -17.38 -0.78
CA ARG A 434 0.63 -18.73 -0.28
C ARG A 434 -0.42 -19.49 -1.07
N LEU A 435 -1.36 -18.76 -1.67
CA LEU A 435 -2.37 -19.37 -2.55
C LEU A 435 -1.75 -19.80 -3.88
N LEU A 436 -0.89 -18.97 -4.44
CA LEU A 436 -0.36 -19.11 -5.80
C LEU A 436 0.87 -20.03 -5.86
N GLU A 437 1.69 -20.03 -4.81
CA GLU A 437 2.96 -20.77 -4.71
C GLU A 437 2.81 -22.25 -5.11
N PRO A 438 1.87 -23.06 -4.55
CA PRO A 438 1.77 -24.47 -4.91
C PRO A 438 1.50 -24.71 -6.39
N TYR A 439 0.79 -23.80 -7.06
CA TYR A 439 0.42 -23.95 -8.47
C TYR A 439 1.54 -23.54 -9.40
N VAL A 440 2.16 -22.39 -9.14
CA VAL A 440 3.23 -21.90 -9.99
C VAL A 440 4.50 -22.73 -9.80
N TRP A 441 4.74 -23.28 -8.60
CA TRP A 441 5.88 -24.17 -8.38
C TRP A 441 5.66 -25.57 -8.95
N ALA A 442 4.43 -26.08 -8.93
CA ALA A 442 4.11 -27.37 -9.54
C ALA A 442 4.26 -27.35 -11.07
N ASN A 443 4.17 -26.18 -11.70
CA ASN A 443 4.31 -26.02 -13.14
C ASN A 443 5.19 -24.81 -13.48
N THR A 444 6.47 -25.03 -13.73
CA THR A 444 7.39 -23.94 -14.15
C THR A 444 7.05 -23.33 -15.52
N SER A 445 6.14 -23.97 -16.27
CA SER A 445 5.57 -23.48 -17.54
C SER A 445 4.15 -22.92 -17.35
N GLU A 446 3.72 -22.69 -16.12
CA GLU A 446 2.49 -21.96 -15.78
C GLU A 446 2.54 -20.59 -16.46
N HIS A 447 1.42 -20.16 -17.04
CA HIS A 447 1.34 -18.91 -17.79
C HIS A 447 0.16 -18.02 -17.38
N VAL A 448 -0.76 -18.50 -16.55
CA VAL A 448 -1.98 -17.84 -16.06
C VAL A 448 -1.61 -16.64 -15.20
N TRP A 449 -0.88 -16.84 -14.10
CA TRP A 449 -0.47 -15.76 -13.19
C TRP A 449 0.81 -15.09 -13.64
N SER A 450 1.57 -15.84 -14.40
CA SER A 450 2.86 -15.50 -14.96
C SER A 450 2.75 -14.45 -16.07
N GLY A 451 3.52 -13.37 -16.00
CA GLY A 451 3.60 -12.39 -17.09
C GLY A 451 4.11 -13.00 -18.41
N VAL A 452 4.24 -12.19 -19.48
CA VAL A 452 4.85 -12.64 -20.74
C VAL A 452 6.34 -12.90 -20.53
N TRP A 453 6.68 -14.08 -20.02
CA TRP A 453 8.03 -14.46 -19.65
C TRP A 453 8.87 -14.86 -20.85
N LYS A 454 8.33 -15.00 -22.06
CA LYS A 454 9.15 -15.35 -23.23
C LYS A 454 10.00 -14.16 -23.67
N LYS A 455 11.33 -14.29 -23.67
CA LYS A 455 12.20 -13.32 -24.35
C LYS A 455 11.77 -13.24 -25.82
N LYS A 456 11.74 -12.03 -26.41
CA LYS A 456 11.41 -11.80 -27.84
C LYS A 456 12.38 -12.47 -28.84
N SER A 457 13.17 -13.45 -28.43
CA SER A 457 14.27 -14.04 -29.19
C SER A 457 13.78 -15.14 -30.13
N ASN A 458 13.84 -14.84 -31.43
CA ASN A 458 13.79 -15.73 -32.59
C ASN A 458 12.56 -16.65 -32.73
N LYS A 459 11.65 -16.24 -33.63
CA LYS A 459 10.48 -16.96 -34.14
C LYS A 459 10.71 -18.39 -34.68
N ASN A 460 11.94 -18.92 -34.65
CA ASN A 460 12.33 -20.14 -35.40
C ASN A 460 13.10 -21.20 -34.58
N LYS A 461 13.08 -21.18 -33.24
CA LYS A 461 13.72 -22.25 -32.44
C LYS A 461 12.82 -22.79 -31.34
N ASN A 462 12.89 -24.10 -31.13
CA ASN A 462 12.35 -24.79 -29.95
C ASN A 462 12.81 -24.04 -28.70
N LEU A 463 11.87 -23.52 -27.94
CA LEU A 463 12.13 -22.75 -26.72
C LEU A 463 12.72 -23.68 -25.65
N ASN A 464 13.88 -23.31 -25.12
CA ASN A 464 14.45 -23.94 -23.93
C ASN A 464 14.08 -23.11 -22.69
N ALA A 465 14.17 -23.71 -21.50
CA ALA A 465 13.93 -23.00 -20.23
C ALA A 465 14.75 -21.70 -20.06
N ALA A 466 15.93 -21.60 -20.71
CA ALA A 466 16.77 -20.39 -20.70
C ALA A 466 16.18 -19.18 -21.47
N ASP A 467 15.15 -19.42 -22.30
CA ASP A 467 14.48 -18.39 -23.10
C ASP A 467 13.42 -17.62 -22.29
N TYR A 468 13.16 -18.01 -21.04
CA TYR A 468 12.26 -17.30 -20.15
C TYR A 468 12.99 -16.13 -19.44
N LYS A 469 12.29 -15.01 -19.29
CA LYS A 469 12.65 -13.82 -18.52
C LYS A 469 12.13 -14.03 -17.11
N VAL A 470 13.02 -13.88 -16.14
CA VAL A 470 12.66 -13.79 -14.73
C VAL A 470 12.02 -12.42 -14.51
N ASP A 471 10.77 -12.39 -14.07
CA ASP A 471 9.98 -11.18 -13.88
C ASP A 471 9.08 -11.31 -12.65
N VAL A 472 9.15 -10.30 -11.77
CA VAL A 472 8.30 -10.23 -10.56
C VAL A 472 6.86 -9.85 -10.88
N HIS A 473 6.62 -9.29 -12.06
CA HIS A 473 5.30 -8.79 -12.45
C HIS A 473 4.42 -9.92 -12.95
N TYR A 474 3.38 -10.23 -12.18
CA TYR A 474 2.34 -11.15 -12.59
C TYR A 474 1.35 -10.50 -13.57
N GLY A 475 0.71 -11.32 -14.41
CA GLY A 475 -0.28 -10.88 -15.38
C GLY A 475 -1.61 -10.46 -14.75
N LEU A 476 -2.60 -10.15 -15.57
CA LEU A 476 -3.97 -9.81 -15.16
C LEU A 476 -4.55 -10.78 -14.12
N ALA A 477 -4.29 -12.08 -14.27
CA ALA A 477 -4.72 -13.11 -13.33
C ALA A 477 -4.22 -12.90 -11.90
N GLY A 478 -2.95 -12.52 -11.75
CA GLY A 478 -2.38 -12.24 -10.44
C GLY A 478 -3.06 -11.05 -9.80
N HIS A 479 -3.31 -9.97 -10.56
CA HIS A 479 -4.01 -8.79 -10.04
C HIS A 479 -5.44 -9.09 -9.60
N ILE A 480 -6.16 -9.90 -10.37
CA ILE A 480 -7.51 -10.35 -10.01
C ILE A 480 -7.46 -11.22 -8.75
N THR A 481 -6.52 -12.16 -8.68
CA THR A 481 -6.37 -13.06 -7.53
C THR A 481 -6.04 -12.28 -6.26
N THR A 482 -5.07 -11.36 -6.32
CA THR A 482 -4.69 -10.49 -5.20
C THR A 482 -5.87 -9.66 -4.69
N ALA A 483 -6.64 -9.05 -5.60
CA ALA A 483 -7.82 -8.27 -5.21
C ALA A 483 -8.90 -9.14 -4.52
N LEU A 484 -9.15 -10.35 -5.04
CA LEU A 484 -10.12 -11.28 -4.46
C LEU A 484 -9.65 -11.83 -3.10
N VAL A 485 -8.37 -12.16 -2.96
CA VAL A 485 -7.78 -12.60 -1.68
C VAL A 485 -7.88 -11.48 -0.63
N ALA A 486 -7.52 -10.24 -0.99
CA ALA A 486 -7.65 -9.09 -0.09
C ALA A 486 -9.11 -8.85 0.31
N ALA A 487 -10.05 -8.88 -0.64
CA ALA A 487 -11.48 -8.72 -0.35
C ALA A 487 -12.01 -9.84 0.57
N HIS A 488 -11.62 -11.09 0.34
CA HIS A 488 -11.99 -12.20 1.22
C HIS A 488 -11.43 -12.01 2.63
N ALA A 489 -10.19 -11.51 2.77
CA ALA A 489 -9.59 -11.23 4.07
C ALA A 489 -10.38 -10.19 4.87
N PHE A 490 -10.68 -9.04 4.28
CA PHE A 490 -11.51 -8.02 4.93
C PHE A 490 -12.88 -8.55 5.30
N PHE A 491 -13.52 -9.29 4.40
CA PHE A 491 -14.81 -9.89 4.66
C PHE A 491 -14.75 -10.91 5.80
N GLN A 492 -13.73 -11.76 5.84
CA GLN A 492 -13.54 -12.74 6.91
C GLN A 492 -13.34 -12.08 8.27
N TRP A 493 -12.46 -11.08 8.37
CA TRP A 493 -12.23 -10.37 9.62
C TRP A 493 -13.48 -9.66 10.14
N THR A 494 -14.26 -9.03 9.25
CA THR A 494 -15.55 -8.43 9.62
C THR A 494 -16.54 -9.48 10.12
N MET A 495 -16.64 -10.62 9.45
CA MET A 495 -17.55 -11.69 9.87
C MET A 495 -17.16 -12.30 11.22
N GLU A 496 -15.87 -12.54 11.44
CA GLU A 496 -15.35 -13.05 12.71
C GLU A 496 -15.67 -12.08 13.86
N TYR A 497 -15.38 -10.79 13.68
CA TYR A 497 -15.74 -9.76 14.67
C TYR A 497 -17.24 -9.71 14.95
N CYS A 498 -18.07 -9.71 13.91
CA CYS A 498 -19.51 -9.65 14.10
C CYS A 498 -20.08 -10.89 14.80
N GLN A 499 -19.52 -12.07 14.54
CA GLN A 499 -19.88 -13.29 15.27
C GLN A 499 -19.48 -13.20 16.74
N GLU A 500 -18.32 -12.63 17.05
CA GLU A 500 -17.88 -12.40 18.42
C GLU A 500 -18.78 -11.40 19.15
N GLN A 501 -19.14 -10.28 18.52
CA GLN A 501 -20.02 -9.26 19.12
C GLN A 501 -21.39 -9.83 19.48
N VAL A 502 -22.02 -10.61 18.61
CA VAL A 502 -23.32 -11.24 18.91
C VAL A 502 -23.21 -12.19 20.12
N LEU A 503 -22.11 -12.94 20.23
CA LEU A 503 -21.87 -13.80 21.38
C LEU A 503 -21.68 -13.00 22.69
N PHE A 504 -21.14 -11.78 22.62
CA PHE A 504 -21.00 -10.91 23.79
C PHE A 504 -22.33 -10.27 24.20
N ASP A 505 -23.10 -9.77 23.23
CA ASP A 505 -24.43 -9.16 23.47
C ASP A 505 -25.38 -10.16 24.16
N ASP A 506 -25.38 -11.43 23.72
CA ASP A 506 -26.19 -12.50 24.31
C ASP A 506 -25.82 -12.78 25.78
N VAL A 507 -24.54 -12.65 26.15
CA VAL A 507 -24.06 -12.89 27.53
C VAL A 507 -24.44 -11.74 28.45
N GLU A 508 -24.29 -10.48 27.99
CA GLU A 508 -24.65 -9.30 28.80
C GLU A 508 -26.17 -9.24 29.08
N GLU A 509 -27.02 -9.58 28.10
CA GLU A 509 -28.47 -9.59 28.28
C GLU A 509 -28.93 -10.67 29.27
N GLN A 510 -28.22 -11.81 29.32
CA GLN A 510 -28.52 -12.90 30.24
C GLN A 510 -28.12 -12.58 31.69
N ASP A 511 -26.99 -11.90 31.92
CA ASP A 511 -26.52 -11.54 33.26
C ASP A 511 -27.34 -10.40 33.92
N CYS A 512 -27.92 -9.49 33.13
CA CYS A 512 -28.78 -8.43 33.67
C CYS A 512 -30.20 -8.89 34.03
N SER A 513 -30.67 -10.02 33.49
CA SER A 513 -32.06 -10.49 33.66
C SER A 513 -32.26 -11.52 34.79
N SER A 514 -31.19 -12.14 35.31
CA SER A 514 -31.27 -13.13 36.40
C SER A 514 -30.67 -12.66 37.72
N SER A 515 -31.26 -11.63 38.35
CA SER A 515 -30.80 -11.11 39.65
C SER A 515 -31.21 -11.96 40.88
N SER A 516 -31.48 -13.26 40.72
CA SER A 516 -31.80 -14.14 41.86
C SER A 516 -31.09 -15.49 41.74
N HIS A 517 -30.08 -15.67 42.60
CA HIS A 517 -29.20 -16.85 42.78
C HIS A 517 -27.97 -16.96 41.86
N TRP A 518 -26.90 -16.27 42.26
CA TRP A 518 -25.54 -16.56 41.83
C TRP A 518 -25.05 -17.89 42.43
N THR A 519 -24.78 -18.88 41.57
CA THR A 519 -23.86 -19.98 41.88
C THR A 519 -22.58 -19.74 41.07
N THR A 520 -21.43 -19.91 41.72
CA THR A 520 -20.07 -19.51 41.29
C THR A 520 -19.47 -20.32 40.12
N THR A 521 -20.27 -20.78 39.18
CA THR A 521 -19.77 -21.51 38.00
C THR A 521 -19.64 -20.57 36.81
N THR A 522 -18.39 -20.29 36.41
CA THR A 522 -18.05 -19.58 35.17
C THR A 522 -18.78 -20.21 33.98
N PRO A 523 -19.46 -19.44 33.12
CA PRO A 523 -20.15 -19.97 31.94
C PRO A 523 -19.20 -20.76 31.03
N LYS A 524 -19.65 -21.91 30.51
CA LYS A 524 -18.85 -22.76 29.60
C LYS A 524 -18.42 -22.03 28.31
N SER A 525 -19.16 -21.00 27.89
CA SER A 525 -18.83 -20.15 26.75
C SER A 525 -17.53 -19.37 26.99
N LEU A 526 -17.38 -18.76 28.18
CA LEU A 526 -16.16 -18.05 28.60
C LEU A 526 -14.94 -18.97 28.67
N GLN A 527 -15.10 -20.20 29.17
CA GLN A 527 -14.02 -21.21 29.18
C GLN A 527 -13.60 -21.62 27.76
N THR A 528 -14.55 -21.69 26.82
CA THR A 528 -14.26 -22.05 25.42
C THR A 528 -13.50 -20.92 24.70
N LEU A 529 -13.78 -19.66 25.05
CA LEU A 529 -13.09 -18.49 24.54
C LEU A 529 -11.64 -18.39 25.08
N GLU A 530 -11.45 -18.54 26.40
CA GLU A 530 -10.11 -18.60 27.02
C GLU A 530 -9.25 -19.73 26.42
N THR A 531 -9.85 -20.90 26.18
CA THR A 531 -9.15 -22.04 25.59
C THR A 531 -8.75 -21.77 24.13
N ARG A 532 -9.57 -21.04 23.36
CA ARG A 532 -9.23 -20.63 21.98
C ARG A 532 -8.12 -19.58 21.94
N MET A 533 -8.14 -18.62 22.86
CA MET A 533 -7.08 -17.62 22.98
C MET A 533 -5.74 -18.25 23.41
N GLN A 534 -5.77 -19.25 24.32
CA GLN A 534 -4.57 -19.98 24.76
C GLN A 534 -4.06 -20.98 23.72
N ALA A 535 -4.92 -21.59 22.90
CA ALA A 535 -4.51 -22.52 21.84
C ALA A 535 -3.74 -21.84 20.69
N HIS A 536 -3.73 -20.50 20.62
CA HIS A 536 -2.97 -19.73 19.65
C HIS A 536 -1.54 -19.37 20.11
N GLU A 537 -1.09 -19.80 21.30
CA GLU A 537 0.32 -19.66 21.72
C GLU A 537 1.24 -20.64 20.97
N LEU A 538 1.59 -20.30 19.74
CA LEU A 538 2.77 -20.83 19.02
C LEU A 538 4.06 -20.22 19.61
N SER A 539 4.35 -20.47 20.89
CA SER A 539 5.46 -19.80 21.60
C SER A 539 6.81 -20.52 21.56
N SER A 540 6.99 -21.58 20.76
CA SER A 540 8.19 -22.44 20.89
C SER A 540 9.10 -22.63 19.66
N VAL A 541 8.91 -21.94 18.53
CA VAL A 541 9.67 -22.31 17.29
C VAL A 541 10.57 -21.24 16.66
N LEU A 542 10.60 -19.98 17.09
CA LEU A 542 11.41 -18.97 16.38
C LEU A 542 12.38 -18.19 17.30
N GLN A 543 13.51 -18.80 17.65
CA GLN A 543 14.66 -18.04 18.16
C GLN A 543 15.47 -17.48 16.98
N ILE A 544 15.06 -16.34 16.42
CA ILE A 544 15.91 -15.60 15.50
C ILE A 544 17.08 -15.02 16.29
N HIS A 545 18.28 -15.55 16.08
CA HIS A 545 19.51 -14.97 16.62
C HIS A 545 19.83 -13.69 15.83
N LEU A 546 19.32 -12.54 16.30
CA LEU A 546 19.69 -11.24 15.76
C LEU A 546 21.21 -11.02 15.93
N PRO A 547 21.90 -10.42 14.94
CA PRO A 547 23.33 -10.12 15.07
C PRO A 547 23.62 -9.25 16.29
N SER A 548 24.68 -9.53 17.04
CA SER A 548 25.03 -8.74 18.22
C SER A 548 25.41 -7.28 17.84
N LYS A 549 25.32 -6.36 18.82
CA LYS A 549 25.78 -4.98 18.65
C LYS A 549 27.25 -4.90 18.23
N GLU A 550 28.12 -5.81 18.69
CA GLU A 550 29.52 -5.88 18.25
C GLU A 550 29.65 -6.29 16.78
N TRP A 551 28.83 -7.24 16.31
CA TRP A 551 28.85 -7.69 14.91
C TRP A 551 28.44 -6.57 13.95
N MET A 552 27.42 -5.78 14.29
CA MET A 552 26.98 -4.63 13.49
C MET A 552 28.09 -3.55 13.40
N LYS A 553 28.83 -3.31 14.48
CA LYS A 553 29.96 -2.36 14.47
C LYS A 553 31.12 -2.82 13.60
N LEU A 554 31.39 -4.14 13.54
CA LEU A 554 32.53 -4.68 12.81
C LEU A 554 32.35 -4.71 11.28
N ASN A 555 31.11 -4.74 10.80
CA ASN A 555 30.78 -4.97 9.39
C ASN A 555 30.10 -3.78 8.69
N HIS A 556 30.09 -2.60 9.32
CA HIS A 556 29.82 -1.36 8.59
C HIS A 556 31.07 -0.98 7.80
N PRO A 557 31.01 -0.81 6.46
CA PRO A 557 32.15 -0.28 5.72
C PRO A 557 32.48 1.11 6.27
N ASP A 558 33.76 1.33 6.59
CA ASP A 558 34.26 2.56 7.18
C ASP A 558 33.76 3.79 6.41
N ARG A 559 33.08 4.69 7.13
CA ARG A 559 32.85 6.06 6.65
C ARG A 559 34.22 6.71 6.51
N VAL A 560 34.74 6.72 5.28
CA VAL A 560 35.91 7.51 4.92
C VAL A 560 35.51 8.98 5.08
N TYR A 561 35.96 9.61 6.17
CA TYR A 561 35.98 11.06 6.30
C TYR A 561 37.22 11.57 5.56
N PRO A 562 37.09 12.30 4.43
CA PRO A 562 38.24 13.00 3.89
C PRO A 562 38.59 14.17 4.83
N ASN A 563 39.79 14.12 5.38
CA ASN A 563 40.46 15.23 6.04
C ASN A 563 40.58 16.40 5.03
N ILE A 564 39.96 17.54 5.34
CA ILE A 564 40.11 18.77 4.55
C ILE A 564 41.01 19.73 5.35
N THR A 565 42.28 19.82 4.94
CA THR A 565 43.18 20.93 5.29
C THR A 565 43.41 21.81 4.06
N GLU A 566 43.13 23.10 4.25
CA GLU A 566 43.73 24.31 3.65
C GLU A 566 43.85 24.48 2.12
N GLY A 567 43.42 25.65 1.61
CA GLY A 567 44.14 26.29 0.49
C GLY A 567 43.33 27.16 -0.49
N ALA A 568 43.31 28.47 -0.21
CA ALA A 568 43.51 29.59 -1.16
C ALA A 568 42.49 29.91 -2.28
N GLY A 569 41.78 31.02 -2.09
CA GLY A 569 42.07 32.31 -2.76
C GLY A 569 41.89 32.43 -4.28
N GLY A 570 40.83 33.13 -4.71
CA GLY A 570 40.68 33.59 -6.10
C GLY A 570 39.60 34.66 -6.24
N VAL A 571 40.03 35.92 -6.35
CA VAL A 571 39.22 37.12 -6.59
C VAL A 571 38.90 37.25 -8.08
N VAL A 572 37.62 37.39 -8.46
CA VAL A 572 37.24 37.99 -9.76
C VAL A 572 36.00 38.88 -9.58
N LYS A 573 36.10 40.10 -10.13
CA LYS A 573 35.11 41.19 -10.11
C LYS A 573 34.25 41.22 -11.38
N SER A 574 33.02 41.74 -11.21
CA SER A 574 32.21 42.53 -12.18
C SER A 574 31.50 41.73 -13.30
N SER A 575 30.28 42.04 -13.78
CA SER A 575 29.42 43.23 -13.71
C SER A 575 27.97 42.92 -14.16
N ARG A 576 27.00 43.65 -13.58
CA ARG A 576 25.73 44.23 -14.11
C ARG A 576 24.90 43.51 -15.19
N LEU A 577 23.63 43.29 -14.85
CA LEU A 577 22.34 43.68 -15.48
C LEU A 577 21.32 42.59 -15.05
N GLY A 578 20.19 42.85 -14.38
CA GLY A 578 19.27 43.97 -14.50
C GLY A 578 17.94 43.41 -15.03
N SER A 579 17.15 42.71 -14.21
CA SER A 579 15.75 42.42 -14.53
C SER A 579 14.90 42.26 -13.27
N SER A 580 13.85 43.06 -13.21
CA SER A 580 12.76 43.06 -12.24
C SER A 580 12.18 41.65 -12.03
N SER A 581 12.31 41.12 -10.82
CA SER A 581 11.50 40.00 -10.33
C SER A 581 10.43 40.57 -9.41
N LYS A 582 9.16 40.26 -9.69
CA LYS A 582 8.04 40.53 -8.78
C LYS A 582 8.22 39.65 -7.55
N THR A 583 8.64 40.25 -6.45
CA THR A 583 8.55 39.68 -5.11
C THR A 583 7.07 39.47 -4.79
N VAL A 584 6.64 38.21 -4.72
CA VAL A 584 5.41 37.84 -4.03
C VAL A 584 5.72 37.91 -2.54
N THR A 585 5.29 38.98 -1.88
CA THR A 585 5.36 39.10 -0.43
C THR A 585 4.21 38.30 0.17
N HIS A 586 4.54 37.18 0.83
CA HIS A 586 3.64 36.58 1.82
C HIS A 586 3.70 37.46 3.08
N ASP A 587 2.86 38.50 3.12
CA ASP A 587 2.71 39.34 4.29
C ASP A 587 1.71 38.71 5.29
N GLY A 588 2.21 38.44 6.50
CA GLY A 588 1.54 38.88 7.73
C GLY A 588 0.41 38.02 8.32
N CYS A 589 0.72 36.86 8.88
CA CYS A 589 -0.13 36.23 9.91
C CYS A 589 0.27 36.74 11.31
N SER A 590 -0.37 37.83 11.77
CA SER A 590 -0.40 38.23 13.17
C SER A 590 -1.84 38.10 13.70
N GLY A 591 -2.34 36.86 13.72
CA GLY A 591 -3.57 36.47 14.38
C GLY A 591 -3.24 35.58 15.57
N SER A 592 -3.56 36.05 16.78
CA SER A 592 -3.43 35.29 18.02
C SER A 592 -4.51 34.21 18.08
N SER A 593 -4.34 33.11 17.36
CA SER A 593 -5.09 31.86 17.59
C SER A 593 -4.26 30.95 18.51
N SER A 594 -4.94 30.39 19.51
CA SER A 594 -4.38 29.47 20.51
C SER A 594 -3.68 28.30 19.82
N GLY A 595 -2.35 28.33 19.85
CA GLY A 595 -1.48 27.46 19.07
C GLY A 595 -1.54 26.00 19.51
N HIS A 596 -2.27 25.19 18.75
CA HIS A 596 -1.79 23.85 18.47
C HIS A 596 -0.48 23.99 17.70
N GLN A 597 0.64 23.74 18.40
CA GLN A 597 1.93 23.56 17.75
C GLN A 597 1.83 22.28 16.93
N ASN A 598 1.34 22.37 15.70
CA ASN A 598 1.40 21.28 14.74
C ASN A 598 2.86 20.83 14.71
N SER A 599 3.08 19.59 15.14
CA SER A 599 4.36 18.90 15.07
C SER A 599 4.96 19.12 13.69
N GLY A 600 6.19 19.65 13.66
CA GLY A 600 6.72 20.49 12.60
C GLY A 600 6.49 20.00 11.18
N ALA A 601 5.69 20.76 10.43
CA ALA A 601 5.62 20.64 8.99
C ALA A 601 7.01 20.85 8.37
N CYS A 602 7.32 20.06 7.33
CA CYS A 602 8.53 20.22 6.55
C CYS A 602 8.58 21.62 5.94
N ALA A 603 9.75 22.28 5.98
CA ALA A 603 9.93 23.59 5.36
C ALA A 603 9.94 23.50 3.82
N PHE A 604 10.29 22.33 3.30
CA PHE A 604 10.26 22.01 1.89
C PHE A 604 9.99 20.51 1.74
N ALA A 605 9.05 20.15 0.88
CA ALA A 605 8.77 18.75 0.60
C ALA A 605 8.15 18.61 -0.78
N PHE A 606 8.71 17.71 -1.59
CA PHE A 606 8.00 17.18 -2.74
C PHE A 606 8.18 15.67 -2.81
N LEU A 607 7.14 15.00 -3.30
CA LEU A 607 7.16 13.59 -3.65
C LEU A 607 6.58 13.45 -5.06
N ALA A 608 7.45 13.13 -6.01
CA ALA A 608 7.11 13.04 -7.43
C ALA A 608 6.50 11.68 -7.81
N ALA A 609 6.72 10.63 -7.00
CA ALA A 609 6.10 9.33 -7.20
C ALA A 609 6.11 8.54 -5.88
N PRO A 610 5.01 7.90 -5.44
CA PRO A 610 3.69 7.75 -6.06
C PRO A 610 2.61 8.39 -5.22
N LEU A 611 1.89 9.38 -5.74
CA LEU A 611 0.72 9.89 -5.04
C LEU A 611 -0.20 10.56 -6.08
N GLY A 612 -0.84 9.78 -6.95
CA GLY A 612 -1.95 10.26 -7.80
C GLY A 612 -1.66 11.42 -8.77
N THR A 613 -0.41 11.87 -8.91
CA THR A 613 0.00 13.04 -9.71
C THR A 613 0.70 12.67 -11.03
N HIS A 614 0.63 11.40 -11.44
CA HIS A 614 1.44 10.72 -12.47
C HIS A 614 1.49 11.34 -13.89
N SER A 615 0.94 12.53 -14.11
CA SER A 615 1.03 13.25 -15.38
C SER A 615 1.38 14.73 -15.26
N LYS A 616 1.40 15.30 -14.05
CA LYS A 616 1.46 16.75 -13.85
C LYS A 616 2.89 17.25 -13.64
N LYS A 617 3.71 17.17 -14.70
CA LYS A 617 5.07 17.75 -14.69
C LYS A 617 5.07 19.26 -14.34
N GLY A 618 4.03 19.98 -14.76
CA GLY A 618 3.89 21.43 -14.60
C GLY A 618 3.88 21.86 -13.13
N PRO A 619 2.93 21.39 -12.31
CA PRO A 619 2.88 21.71 -10.88
C PRO A 619 4.17 21.40 -10.11
N LEU A 620 4.83 20.28 -10.38
CA LEU A 620 6.12 19.99 -9.73
C LEU A 620 7.21 20.96 -10.20
N GLN A 621 7.28 21.27 -11.49
CA GLN A 621 8.23 22.26 -12.00
C GLN A 621 7.97 23.64 -11.38
N GLU A 622 6.72 24.09 -11.34
CA GLU A 622 6.30 25.36 -10.73
C GLU A 622 6.67 25.42 -9.24
N TYR A 623 6.45 24.32 -8.51
CA TYR A 623 6.86 24.21 -7.11
C TYR A 623 8.38 24.35 -6.95
N ILE A 624 9.18 23.61 -7.72
CA ILE A 624 10.65 23.66 -7.66
C ILE A 624 11.19 25.03 -8.09
N ASP A 625 10.59 25.65 -9.11
CA ASP A 625 10.97 26.96 -9.63
C ASP A 625 10.81 28.06 -8.57
N GLY A 626 9.87 27.90 -7.63
CA GLY A 626 9.67 28.81 -6.49
C GLY A 626 10.87 28.89 -5.54
N PHE A 627 11.72 27.86 -5.49
CA PHE A 627 12.91 27.80 -4.66
C PHE A 627 14.22 27.94 -5.45
N THR A 628 14.15 27.93 -6.78
CA THR A 628 15.35 27.89 -7.64
C THR A 628 16.01 29.26 -7.79
N VAL A 629 17.29 29.34 -7.44
CA VAL A 629 18.06 30.59 -7.38
C VAL A 629 18.78 30.89 -8.69
N THR A 630 19.29 29.87 -9.37
CA THR A 630 20.16 30.06 -10.54
C THR A 630 19.38 30.23 -11.84
N ALA A 631 19.63 31.36 -12.52
CA ALA A 631 19.05 31.69 -13.82
C ALA A 631 19.49 30.78 -14.98
N GLU A 632 20.59 30.02 -14.82
CA GLU A 632 21.07 29.07 -15.84
C GLU A 632 20.06 27.96 -16.12
N ASN A 633 19.21 27.61 -15.15
CA ASN A 633 18.14 26.63 -15.32
C ASN A 633 16.92 27.16 -16.10
N LYS A 634 16.88 28.44 -16.46
CA LYS A 634 15.74 29.04 -17.19
C LYS A 634 15.94 29.23 -18.69
N LYS A 635 17.11 28.88 -19.25
CA LYS A 635 17.36 28.95 -20.70
C LYS A 635 17.20 27.56 -21.31
N GLU A 636 16.29 27.43 -22.30
CA GLU A 636 15.93 26.15 -22.95
C GLU A 636 17.12 25.31 -23.42
N ASP A 637 18.22 25.92 -23.86
CA ASP A 637 19.42 25.22 -24.33
C ASP A 637 20.48 24.93 -23.23
N GLY A 638 20.23 25.40 -22.01
CA GLY A 638 21.14 25.35 -20.86
C GLY A 638 20.59 24.63 -19.62
N VAL A 639 19.33 24.20 -19.64
CA VAL A 639 18.67 23.58 -18.47
C VAL A 639 19.37 22.26 -18.12
N GLY A 640 20.16 22.28 -17.05
CA GLY A 640 20.81 21.07 -16.54
C GLY A 640 19.82 20.15 -15.80
N TRP A 641 18.80 20.75 -15.18
CA TRP A 641 17.84 20.07 -14.32
C TRP A 641 16.40 20.37 -14.74
N LEU A 642 15.60 19.34 -14.99
CA LEU A 642 14.20 19.50 -15.36
C LEU A 642 13.32 18.41 -14.76
N VAL A 643 12.07 18.75 -14.52
CA VAL A 643 11.06 17.77 -14.14
C VAL A 643 10.72 16.92 -15.37
N GLN A 644 11.14 15.66 -15.32
CA GLN A 644 10.86 14.69 -16.37
C GLN A 644 9.68 13.82 -15.99
N ASN A 645 8.80 13.59 -16.96
CA ASN A 645 7.80 12.54 -16.91
C ASN A 645 7.95 11.70 -18.19
N ASN A 646 8.55 10.52 -18.07
CA ASN A 646 8.88 9.69 -19.22
C ASN A 646 7.97 8.46 -19.33
N PHE A 647 6.81 8.41 -18.65
CA PHE A 647 5.96 7.21 -18.51
C PHE A 647 5.70 6.45 -19.83
N ARG A 648 5.66 7.16 -20.98
CA ARG A 648 5.30 6.62 -22.30
C ARG A 648 6.29 5.63 -22.93
N HIS A 649 7.48 5.41 -22.37
CA HIS A 649 8.50 4.55 -23.00
C HIS A 649 8.74 3.21 -22.29
N GLY A 650 7.88 2.84 -21.32
CA GLY A 650 7.86 1.50 -20.72
C GLY A 650 9.13 1.16 -19.94
N GLY A 651 9.14 1.43 -18.63
CA GLY A 651 10.23 1.04 -17.75
C GLY A 651 10.34 1.91 -16.50
N PHE A 652 10.92 1.36 -15.43
CA PHE A 652 11.09 2.03 -14.12
C PHE A 652 11.94 3.30 -14.17
N GLN A 653 12.75 3.46 -15.22
CA GLN A 653 13.58 4.64 -15.46
C GLN A 653 12.73 5.92 -15.68
N ASN A 654 11.43 5.74 -15.91
CA ASN A 654 10.54 6.74 -16.49
C ASN A 654 9.55 7.39 -15.51
N LYS A 655 9.83 7.35 -14.20
CA LYS A 655 9.04 8.03 -13.19
C LYS A 655 9.10 9.55 -13.33
N LEU A 656 8.03 10.21 -12.87
CA LEU A 656 8.05 11.65 -12.59
C LEU A 656 9.13 11.92 -11.54
N GLY A 657 9.99 12.89 -11.83
CA GLY A 657 11.06 13.27 -10.91
C GLY A 657 11.86 14.44 -11.45
N LEU A 658 12.65 15.04 -10.57
CA LEU A 658 13.59 16.09 -10.90
C LEU A 658 14.88 15.46 -11.42
N ALA A 659 15.16 15.64 -12.71
CA ALA A 659 16.24 14.95 -13.39
C ALA A 659 17.34 15.90 -13.86
N ALA A 660 18.59 15.58 -13.54
CA ALA A 660 19.74 16.12 -14.22
C ALA A 660 19.93 15.38 -15.54
N ILE A 661 20.11 16.10 -16.65
CA ILE A 661 20.14 15.51 -18.01
C ILE A 661 21.49 15.63 -18.72
N ARG A 662 22.53 16.12 -18.02
CA ARG A 662 23.90 16.18 -18.51
C ARG A 662 24.90 16.33 -17.38
N THR A 663 26.11 15.82 -17.56
CA THR A 663 27.24 16.10 -16.65
C THR A 663 27.48 17.61 -16.54
N GLY A 664 27.81 18.09 -15.35
CA GLY A 664 27.96 19.51 -15.02
C GLY A 664 26.64 20.25 -14.80
N ALA A 665 25.49 19.58 -14.88
CA ALA A 665 24.20 20.20 -14.54
C ALA A 665 24.16 20.59 -13.06
N GLN A 666 23.93 21.87 -12.77
CA GLN A 666 23.84 22.41 -11.41
C GLN A 666 22.43 22.92 -11.08
N LEU A 667 21.96 22.62 -9.88
CA LEU A 667 20.73 23.12 -9.29
C LEU A 667 21.05 23.73 -7.93
N THR A 668 20.56 24.95 -7.68
CA THR A 668 20.64 25.59 -6.37
C THR A 668 19.24 25.97 -5.91
N LEU A 669 18.82 25.40 -4.78
CA LEU A 669 17.56 25.71 -4.09
C LEU A 669 17.86 26.55 -2.85
N ASP A 670 17.20 27.69 -2.70
CA ASP A 670 17.20 28.46 -1.44
C ASP A 670 15.86 28.26 -0.75
N ILE A 671 15.89 27.61 0.41
CA ILE A 671 14.71 27.29 1.21
C ILE A 671 14.69 28.25 2.42
N PRO A 672 13.83 29.27 2.43
CA PRO A 672 13.75 30.21 3.53
C PRO A 672 13.06 29.54 4.73
N ILE A 673 13.75 29.49 5.88
CA ILE A 673 13.19 28.98 7.14
C ILE A 673 12.58 30.10 7.98
N GLY A 674 13.02 31.35 7.75
CA GLY A 674 12.62 32.50 8.54
C GLY A 674 13.30 32.52 9.92
N ASN A 675 12.73 33.30 10.85
CA ASN A 675 13.25 33.42 12.21
C ASN A 675 12.57 32.39 13.13
N VAL A 676 13.34 31.40 13.58
CA VAL A 676 12.85 30.37 14.50
C VAL A 676 12.97 30.81 15.96
N GLN A 677 11.89 30.65 16.73
CA GLN A 677 11.84 31.05 18.15
C GLN A 677 12.61 30.11 19.09
N GLN A 678 12.94 28.92 18.61
CA GLN A 678 13.70 27.90 19.31
C GLN A 678 14.66 27.26 18.32
N GLN A 679 15.78 26.74 18.82
CA GLN A 679 16.68 25.96 17.99
C GLN A 679 15.93 24.77 17.41
N ARG A 680 16.03 24.56 16.10
CA ARG A 680 15.41 23.41 15.42
C ARG A 680 16.49 22.50 14.88
N HIS A 681 16.24 21.19 14.97
CA HIS A 681 17.01 20.18 14.28
C HIS A 681 16.18 19.75 13.09
N MET A 682 16.75 19.89 11.91
CA MET A 682 16.15 19.48 10.65
C MET A 682 17.00 18.39 10.00
N GLU A 683 16.38 17.64 9.12
CA GLU A 683 16.91 16.54 8.35
C GLU A 683 16.52 16.74 6.89
N LEU A 684 17.50 16.61 5.98
CA LEU A 684 17.23 16.57 4.55
C LEU A 684 17.21 15.11 4.10
N THR A 685 16.04 14.63 3.71
CA THR A 685 15.83 13.31 3.13
C THR A 685 15.66 13.41 1.62
N ILE A 686 16.50 12.68 0.88
CA ILE A 686 16.49 12.63 -0.59
C ILE A 686 16.18 11.22 -1.03
N HIS A 687 15.08 11.04 -1.77
CA HIS A 687 14.78 9.80 -2.47
C HIS A 687 15.17 9.94 -3.94
N TYR A 688 16.11 9.11 -4.39
CA TYR A 688 16.64 9.16 -5.74
C TYR A 688 16.62 7.79 -6.40
N LEU A 689 16.66 7.77 -7.73
CA LEU A 689 16.67 6.55 -8.51
C LEU A 689 18.10 6.14 -8.83
N LYS A 690 18.46 4.89 -8.54
CA LYS A 690 19.54 4.21 -9.25
C LYS A 690 18.95 3.41 -10.40
N SER A 691 19.63 3.42 -11.53
CA SER A 691 19.16 2.72 -12.73
C SER A 691 20.33 2.23 -13.56
N TYR A 692 20.03 1.57 -14.66
CA TYR A 692 20.96 0.83 -15.50
C TYR A 692 20.94 1.31 -16.95
N GLY A 693 21.95 0.87 -17.70
CA GLY A 693 22.12 1.19 -19.11
C GLY A 693 23.05 2.38 -19.34
N PRO A 694 23.37 2.65 -20.62
CA PRO A 694 24.37 3.66 -21.00
C PRO A 694 24.06 5.05 -20.43
N ASP A 695 22.78 5.42 -20.39
CA ASP A 695 22.29 6.73 -19.94
C ASP A 695 22.55 7.01 -18.45
N TRP A 696 22.74 5.95 -17.67
CA TRP A 696 22.99 6.00 -16.22
C TRP A 696 24.42 5.62 -15.86
N ALA A 697 25.21 5.12 -16.82
CA ALA A 697 26.57 4.69 -16.56
C ALA A 697 27.39 5.83 -15.95
N ASN A 698 28.05 5.54 -14.82
CA ASN A 698 28.83 6.52 -14.03
C ASN A 698 28.01 7.71 -13.50
N SER A 699 26.67 7.60 -13.44
CA SER A 699 25.80 8.62 -12.85
C SER A 699 26.21 8.91 -11.40
N HIS A 700 26.67 10.12 -11.13
CA HIS A 700 27.14 10.50 -9.80
C HIS A 700 26.80 11.96 -9.49
N LEU A 701 26.01 12.16 -8.43
CA LEU A 701 25.57 13.47 -7.98
C LEU A 701 26.38 13.91 -6.76
N ARG A 702 26.90 15.14 -6.80
CA ARG A 702 27.44 15.81 -5.62
C ARG A 702 26.42 16.80 -5.07
N GLY A 703 26.20 16.75 -3.77
CA GLY A 703 25.32 17.66 -3.05
C GLY A 703 26.05 18.44 -1.96
N THR A 704 25.66 19.69 -1.78
CA THR A 704 26.12 20.55 -0.69
C THR A 704 24.91 21.23 -0.04
N CYS A 705 24.70 20.99 1.25
CA CYS A 705 23.68 21.65 2.06
C CYS A 705 24.35 22.71 2.96
N GLN A 706 24.01 23.98 2.76
CA GLN A 706 24.54 25.10 3.52
C GLN A 706 23.45 25.78 4.36
N VAL A 707 23.71 25.95 5.65
CA VAL A 707 22.88 26.81 6.52
C VAL A 707 23.45 28.22 6.44
N ARG A 708 22.66 29.18 5.97
CA ARG A 708 23.08 30.55 5.74
C ARG A 708 22.29 31.53 6.58
N GLN A 709 22.99 32.43 7.27
CA GLN A 709 22.37 33.55 7.95
C GLN A 709 22.12 34.70 6.99
N GLN A 710 20.88 35.18 6.96
CA GLN A 710 20.56 36.45 6.34
C GLN A 710 21.05 37.56 7.26
N LYS A 711 22.21 38.15 6.95
CA LYS A 711 22.70 39.29 7.72
C LYS A 711 21.71 40.44 7.50
N GLY A 712 20.94 40.76 8.54
CA GLY A 712 19.96 41.84 8.50
C GLY A 712 20.62 43.08 7.93
N ALA A 713 20.04 43.62 6.85
CA ALA A 713 20.48 44.89 6.32
C ALA A 713 20.37 45.88 7.48
N SER A 714 21.51 46.26 8.07
CA SER A 714 21.57 47.34 9.04
C SER A 714 20.78 48.49 8.42
N SER A 715 19.76 48.94 9.13
CA SER A 715 18.56 49.67 8.68
C SER A 715 18.79 51.02 7.97
N SER A 716 19.99 51.30 7.45
CA SER A 716 20.41 52.61 6.97
C SER A 716 20.93 52.65 5.53
N SER A 717 20.95 51.55 4.76
CA SER A 717 21.38 51.58 3.36
C SER A 717 20.30 51.11 2.38
N SER A 718 19.54 52.07 1.85
CA SER A 718 18.41 51.90 0.92
C SER A 718 18.79 51.56 -0.52
N SER A 719 20.05 51.16 -0.79
CA SER A 719 20.54 50.98 -2.16
C SER A 719 20.77 49.50 -2.50
N GLY A 720 19.70 48.76 -2.79
CA GLY A 720 19.65 47.58 -3.69
C GLY A 720 20.78 46.52 -3.65
N GLY A 721 21.57 46.45 -2.59
CA GLY A 721 22.71 45.54 -2.47
C GLY A 721 22.20 44.12 -2.22
N ALA A 722 22.71 43.16 -2.99
CA ALA A 722 22.45 41.75 -2.76
C ALA A 722 22.74 41.41 -1.29
N LYS A 723 21.75 40.85 -0.58
CA LYS A 723 21.90 40.45 0.83
C LYS A 723 23.07 39.47 0.92
N LEU A 724 24.10 39.83 1.66
CA LEU A 724 25.27 38.97 1.85
C LEU A 724 24.89 37.84 2.81
N LEU A 725 24.81 36.62 2.30
CA LEU A 725 24.52 35.44 3.10
C LEU A 725 25.82 34.90 3.71
N GLN A 726 25.90 34.82 5.03
CA GLN A 726 27.03 34.19 5.72
C GLN A 726 26.75 32.69 5.88
N VAL A 727 27.64 31.83 5.37
CA VAL A 727 27.56 30.38 5.59
C VAL A 727 27.91 30.10 7.06
N LEU A 728 26.96 29.57 7.81
CA LEU A 728 27.15 29.14 9.20
C LEU A 728 27.66 27.71 9.27
N ARG A 729 27.08 26.82 8.44
CA ARG A 729 27.37 25.39 8.42
C ARG A 729 27.27 24.89 6.98
N GLU A 730 28.07 23.88 6.66
CA GLU A 730 28.08 23.21 5.36
C GLU A 730 28.23 21.71 5.55
N GLN A 731 27.42 20.93 4.83
CA GLN A 731 27.54 19.49 4.73
C GLN A 731 27.61 19.09 3.25
N ASN A 732 28.58 18.26 2.91
CA ASN A 732 28.77 17.73 1.57
C ASN A 732 28.41 16.24 1.54
N PHE A 733 27.78 15.78 0.46
CA PHE A 733 27.42 14.39 0.25
C PHE A 733 27.51 14.02 -1.24
N ASP A 734 27.71 12.74 -1.53
CA ASP A 734 27.75 12.22 -2.89
C ASP A 734 26.75 11.05 -3.02
N LEU A 735 26.03 10.97 -4.14
CA LEU A 735 25.03 9.94 -4.45
C LEU A 735 25.35 9.28 -5.79
N GLU A 736 25.45 7.96 -5.80
CA GLU A 736 25.61 7.17 -7.02
C GLU A 736 24.24 6.84 -7.62
N GLY A 737 23.98 7.22 -8.87
CA GLY A 737 22.72 6.94 -9.59
C GLY A 737 22.78 5.71 -10.51
N PHE A 738 23.88 4.97 -10.52
CA PHE A 738 24.06 3.79 -11.36
C PHE A 738 24.00 2.48 -10.55
N HIS A 739 23.49 1.43 -11.17
CA HIS A 739 23.79 0.04 -10.80
C HIS A 739 23.71 -0.86 -12.04
N ASP A 740 24.19 -2.10 -11.94
CA ASP A 740 24.18 -3.11 -13.00
C ASP A 740 22.89 -3.93 -13.09
N GLN A 741 21.94 -3.72 -12.18
CA GLN A 741 20.66 -4.45 -12.16
C GLN A 741 19.71 -3.99 -13.27
N GLN A 742 19.00 -4.91 -13.92
CA GLN A 742 18.07 -4.61 -15.02
C GLN A 742 16.71 -4.01 -14.56
N VAL A 743 16.65 -3.42 -13.37
CA VAL A 743 15.48 -2.77 -12.79
C VAL A 743 15.91 -1.49 -12.08
N SER A 744 15.18 -0.39 -12.20
CA SER A 744 15.54 0.84 -11.47
C SER A 744 15.01 0.78 -10.04
N ILE A 745 15.87 1.10 -9.08
CA ILE A 745 15.57 0.99 -7.65
C ILE A 745 15.69 2.35 -7.00
N SER A 746 14.73 2.70 -6.14
CA SER A 746 14.80 3.92 -5.35
C SER A 746 15.66 3.73 -4.10
N TYR A 747 16.51 4.71 -3.83
CA TYR A 747 17.35 4.78 -2.65
C TYR A 747 17.00 6.02 -1.85
N THR A 748 17.25 5.96 -0.55
CA THR A 748 17.08 7.09 0.37
C THR A 748 18.44 7.48 0.92
N HIS A 749 18.75 8.78 0.83
CA HIS A 749 19.87 9.39 1.52
C HIS A 749 19.37 10.41 2.52
N VAL A 750 19.99 10.45 3.69
CA VAL A 750 19.62 11.33 4.79
C VAL A 750 20.84 12.17 5.13
N VAL A 751 20.67 13.50 5.13
CA VAL A 751 21.63 14.48 5.64
C VAL A 751 21.11 14.94 7.00
N PRO A 752 21.62 14.37 8.09
CA PRO A 752 21.13 14.66 9.43
C PRO A 752 21.66 15.99 9.98
N ASP A 753 21.14 16.38 11.14
CA ASP A 753 21.70 17.43 12.01
C ASP A 753 21.83 18.83 11.36
N ILE A 754 20.86 19.22 10.54
CA ILE A 754 20.74 20.58 10.04
C ILE A 754 20.17 21.46 11.16
N ILE A 755 21.06 22.04 11.96
CA ILE A 755 20.68 22.84 13.12
C ILE A 755 20.42 24.29 12.71
N ILE A 756 19.23 24.80 13.03
CA ILE A 756 18.82 26.19 12.87
C ILE A 756 18.82 26.86 14.22
N ASP A 757 19.70 27.85 14.38
CA ASP A 757 19.88 28.57 15.62
C ASP A 757 18.73 29.56 15.89
N LYS A 758 18.33 29.67 17.17
CA LYS A 758 17.25 30.56 17.61
C LYS A 758 17.53 32.03 17.26
N GLY A 759 16.50 32.74 16.81
CA GLY A 759 16.56 34.19 16.62
C GLY A 759 17.25 34.65 15.34
N ILE A 760 17.64 33.70 14.47
CA ILE A 760 18.39 33.98 13.24
C ILE A 760 17.51 33.69 12.03
N GLU A 761 17.30 34.70 11.19
CA GLU A 761 16.69 34.49 9.88
C GLU A 761 17.64 33.67 9.00
N THR A 762 17.22 32.45 8.71
CA THR A 762 18.07 31.43 8.09
C THR A 762 17.52 31.00 6.74
N VAL A 763 18.41 30.80 5.78
CA VAL A 763 18.14 30.17 4.49
C VAL A 763 18.96 28.89 4.43
N ILE A 764 18.31 27.78 4.08
CA ILE A 764 19.03 26.55 3.74
C ILE A 764 19.24 26.56 2.23
N GLN A 765 20.51 26.60 1.82
CA GLN A 765 20.89 26.53 0.41
C GLN A 765 21.33 25.10 0.08
N LEU A 766 20.59 24.43 -0.79
CA LEU A 766 20.95 23.12 -1.32
C LEU A 766 21.50 23.26 -2.74
N LYS A 767 22.74 22.84 -2.95
CA LYS A 767 23.38 22.78 -4.26
C LYS A 767 23.51 21.32 -4.69
N LEU A 768 23.13 21.02 -5.92
CA LEU A 768 23.21 19.69 -6.51
C LEU A 768 23.92 19.79 -7.86
N GLU A 769 24.96 18.99 -8.07
CA GLU A 769 25.74 18.95 -9.31
C GLU A 769 25.90 17.52 -9.81
N LEU A 770 25.51 17.27 -11.06
CA LEU A 770 25.76 15.97 -11.70
C LEU A 770 27.23 15.91 -12.15
N ILE A 771 28.12 15.38 -11.32
CA ILE A 771 29.57 15.33 -11.59
C ILE A 771 30.01 14.14 -12.45
N GLY A 772 29.14 13.16 -12.69
CA GLY A 772 29.40 12.01 -13.55
C GLY A 772 28.12 11.46 -14.20
N GLY A 773 28.27 10.83 -15.36
CA GLY A 773 27.16 10.24 -16.13
C GLY A 773 26.28 11.27 -16.83
N SER A 774 25.28 10.80 -17.58
CA SER A 774 24.36 11.66 -18.35
C SER A 774 23.03 11.93 -17.68
N ASN A 775 22.58 11.06 -16.77
CA ASN A 775 21.30 11.23 -16.09
C ASN A 775 21.40 10.94 -14.60
N PHE A 776 20.68 11.72 -13.78
CA PHE A 776 20.40 11.41 -12.38
C PHE A 776 18.99 11.88 -12.06
N LYS A 777 18.23 11.12 -11.25
CA LYS A 777 16.83 11.48 -10.94
C LYS A 777 16.52 11.43 -9.46
N ILE A 778 15.93 12.51 -8.96
CA ILE A 778 15.39 12.65 -7.61
C ILE A 778 13.86 12.53 -7.70
N ASN A 779 13.31 11.55 -7.00
CA ASN A 779 11.87 11.28 -6.98
C ASN A 779 11.19 11.89 -5.76
N ALA A 780 11.93 12.20 -4.70
CA ALA A 780 11.39 12.96 -3.57
C ALA A 780 12.51 13.69 -2.84
N MET A 781 12.16 14.79 -2.20
CA MET A 781 13.06 15.52 -1.32
C MET A 781 12.26 16.21 -0.25
N MET A 782 12.69 16.07 1.00
CA MET A 782 12.02 16.61 2.16
C MET A 782 13.05 17.20 3.10
N LEU A 783 12.76 18.39 3.61
CA LEU A 783 13.51 19.08 4.62
C LEU A 783 12.56 19.35 5.79
N CYS A 784 12.64 18.49 6.78
CA CYS A 784 11.84 18.48 7.99
C CYS A 784 12.85 18.49 9.15
#